data_AF-A0A6M2BWC3-F1
#
_entry.id   AF-A0A6M2BWC3-F1
#
_cell.length_a   1.000
_cell.length_b   1.000
_cell.length_c   1.000
_cell.angle_alpha   90.00
_cell.angle_beta   90.00
_cell.angle_gamma   90.00
#
_symmetry.space_group_name_H-M   'P 1'
#
loop_
_entity.id
_entity.type
_entity.pdbx_description
1 polymer ?
#
loop_
_entity_poly.entity_id
_entity_poly.type
_entity_poly.pdbx_seq_one_letter_code
_entity_poly.pdbx_strand_id
1 'polypeptide(L)'
;MLKRTAWWSEHKIVGLLLVLVTGAAQAQGVGHLLQGLDFVAQPGDRVLLTLTLSDTAPEPNVFTVDQPARISIDLPDTAVALAQPHRRIDVGDVAGIDAVEANGRTRIVVSLHQSAPYQLRRDGNKLYVEIESPAAVAAASSHDAAAVAGASSIGNVDFRRGEKGEGRIVVSLSNPQTIVDVHDDNDRIVAVFKNTSLPDKLARRLDVLDFATPVKYVDIKHDGADTQLIVTPSQGAAFDQAAYQSNGEFTLELQPLTQAKLEERKRNEPQYKGERISLSFQSIDVRALLQIIADVAGTNMVISDSVHGDIAMRLQNVPWDQALDIILRSKGLGMRQQGNVMMVAPIDEIAAREKAELEAQQQKTDLAPLRSEIIQVNYAKASDIKALLGSDKTSMLSERGRVTVDERTNTLLVLETREKIDEIRQLVARLDVPVRQVLIESRIVIANEDFARDIGTKFGVNTIGSVGNTRIGQSGTALGANQVANGSIPSLDDSYSINLPAAAAAPSIGWSILGSDFQIDLELQALQTEGRGEVISSPRVVTANGKQATIEQGREIPYQTSSGNSGTNTQFKKAVLSLTVSPQITPDNRVIMDLNVTNDSQGENVTTGSGSAPAIDTRKLDTQVLIRSGDTVVLGGVFQRESTTGASKVPLLGDVPLLGFLFRNSSKSDTKRELLIFVTPKVLQDGLKVN
;
A
#
# COMPACT_ATOMS: atom_id res chain seq x y z
N MET A 1 41.54 -9.52 -65.04
CA MET A 1 41.30 -8.37 -65.96
C MET A 1 40.26 -7.50 -65.26
N LEU A 2 40.41 -6.23 -64.89
CA LEU A 2 41.38 -5.16 -65.14
C LEU A 2 41.62 -4.39 -63.81
N LYS A 3 42.81 -3.79 -63.69
CA LYS A 3 43.32 -2.97 -62.57
C LYS A 3 42.74 -1.53 -62.55
N ARG A 4 42.69 -0.89 -61.37
CA ARG A 4 43.28 0.44 -61.00
C ARG A 4 42.56 1.04 -59.77
N THR A 5 43.18 1.09 -58.58
CA THR A 5 44.06 2.14 -57.96
C THR A 5 43.35 3.38 -57.39
N ALA A 6 43.61 3.59 -56.09
CA ALA A 6 43.99 4.83 -55.40
C ALA A 6 42.94 5.74 -54.69
N TRP A 7 43.06 5.71 -53.34
CA TRP A 7 43.31 6.81 -52.38
C TRP A 7 42.28 7.93 -52.07
N TRP A 8 42.25 8.23 -50.77
CA TRP A 8 41.52 9.19 -49.93
C TRP A 8 41.14 10.56 -50.52
N SER A 9 39.96 11.07 -50.13
CA SER A 9 39.81 12.30 -49.31
C SER A 9 38.33 12.71 -49.14
N GLU A 10 38.10 13.53 -48.13
CA GLU A 10 36.83 14.01 -47.59
C GLU A 10 36.02 14.91 -48.54
N HIS A 11 34.68 14.83 -48.46
CA HIS A 11 33.78 15.91 -48.03
C HIS A 11 32.34 15.78 -48.59
N LYS A 12 31.40 15.78 -47.64
CA LYS A 12 30.05 16.38 -47.59
C LYS A 12 29.05 16.35 -48.79
N ILE A 13 27.79 16.27 -48.33
CA ILE A 13 26.53 16.92 -48.75
C ILE A 13 25.45 16.06 -49.46
N VAL A 14 24.24 16.18 -48.88
CA VAL A 14 22.85 16.03 -49.41
C VAL A 14 22.29 14.61 -49.43
N GLY A 15 21.11 14.30 -48.87
CA GLY A 15 20.13 15.11 -48.16
C GLY A 15 18.83 14.36 -47.86
N LEU A 16 18.01 15.03 -47.05
CA LEU A 16 16.55 14.92 -46.92
C LEU A 16 15.94 13.63 -46.33
N LEU A 17 15.50 13.68 -45.07
CA LEU A 17 14.21 13.07 -44.68
C LEU A 17 13.68 13.55 -43.32
N LEU A 18 12.47 14.09 -43.41
CA LEU A 18 11.41 14.32 -42.42
C LEU A 18 11.73 14.76 -40.99
N VAL A 19 11.33 15.99 -40.72
CA VAL A 19 10.99 16.56 -39.41
C VAL A 19 9.71 15.91 -38.88
N LEU A 20 9.82 15.21 -37.75
CA LEU A 20 8.71 14.90 -36.84
C LEU A 20 9.17 15.37 -35.45
N VAL A 21 8.72 16.57 -35.09
CA VAL A 21 8.90 17.16 -33.77
C VAL A 21 7.98 16.42 -32.80
N THR A 22 8.53 15.49 -32.02
CA THR A 22 7.93 15.08 -30.74
C THR A 22 8.63 15.86 -29.65
N GLY A 23 7.88 16.74 -28.99
CA GLY A 23 8.36 17.52 -27.86
C GLY A 23 8.89 16.59 -26.78
N ALA A 24 10.15 16.78 -26.41
CA ALA A 24 10.67 16.28 -25.16
C ALA A 24 9.92 16.99 -24.03
N ALA A 25 8.86 16.37 -23.53
CA ALA A 25 8.37 16.65 -22.20
C ALA A 25 9.47 16.20 -21.24
N GLN A 26 10.22 17.15 -20.70
CA GLN A 26 10.99 16.93 -19.48
C GLN A 26 9.98 16.56 -18.39
N ALA A 27 9.86 15.27 -18.08
CA ALA A 27 9.23 14.84 -16.85
C ALA A 27 10.16 15.28 -15.70
N GLN A 28 9.71 16.29 -14.97
CA GLN A 28 10.34 16.74 -13.73
C GLN A 28 10.31 15.61 -12.69
N GLY A 29 11.30 15.63 -11.79
CA GLY A 29 11.73 14.50 -10.98
C GLY A 29 10.72 13.95 -9.98
N VAL A 30 10.92 12.69 -9.63
CA VAL A 30 10.26 12.00 -8.50
C VAL A 30 10.90 12.55 -7.22
N GLY A 31 10.17 13.39 -6.50
CA GLY A 31 10.66 14.05 -5.28
C GLY A 31 10.10 13.38 -4.05
N HIS A 32 10.83 12.44 -3.44
CA HIS A 32 10.52 11.81 -2.15
C HIS A 32 9.52 10.62 -2.20
N LEU A 33 9.87 9.53 -1.51
CA LEU A 33 9.01 8.37 -1.27
C LEU A 33 8.71 8.26 0.22
N LEU A 34 7.44 8.13 0.62
CA LEU A 34 7.06 7.82 2.00
C LEU A 34 7.24 6.31 2.26
N GLN A 35 8.30 5.94 2.97
CA GLN A 35 8.76 4.55 3.15
C GLN A 35 8.26 3.92 4.46
N GLY A 36 8.00 4.72 5.49
CA GLY A 36 7.62 4.21 6.82
C GLY A 36 6.61 5.08 7.53
N LEU A 37 5.71 4.44 8.27
CA LEU A 37 4.72 5.07 9.14
C LEU A 37 4.63 4.27 10.44
N ASP A 38 5.29 4.79 11.46
CA ASP A 38 5.36 4.19 12.80
C ASP A 38 4.65 5.07 13.82
N PHE A 39 4.20 4.45 14.92
CA PHE A 39 3.61 5.16 16.04
C PHE A 39 4.13 4.60 17.37
N VAL A 40 4.23 5.48 18.36
CA VAL A 40 4.60 5.12 19.74
C VAL A 40 3.65 5.83 20.69
N ALA A 41 3.04 5.06 21.60
CA ALA A 41 2.30 5.60 22.73
C ALA A 41 3.29 6.19 23.75
N GLN A 42 3.06 7.42 24.18
CA GLN A 42 3.86 8.11 25.19
C GLN A 42 3.04 8.30 26.48
N PRO A 43 3.70 8.54 27.63
CA PRO A 43 3.01 8.81 28.88
C PRO A 43 2.02 9.97 28.77
N GLY A 44 0.84 9.84 29.39
CA GLY A 44 -0.23 10.85 29.34
C GLY A 44 -1.06 10.81 28.06
N ASP A 45 -1.39 9.63 27.54
CA ASP A 45 -2.23 9.42 26.34
C ASP A 45 -1.78 10.20 25.10
N ARG A 46 -0.48 10.51 25.00
CA ARG A 46 0.15 11.15 23.85
C ARG A 46 0.53 10.11 22.81
N VAL A 47 0.45 10.50 21.54
CA VAL A 47 0.83 9.64 20.42
C VAL A 47 1.88 10.35 19.56
N LEU A 48 3.05 9.74 19.44
CA LEU A 48 4.09 10.20 18.52
C LEU A 48 4.03 9.37 17.24
N LEU A 49 3.68 10.01 16.13
CA LEU A 49 3.73 9.43 14.79
C LEU A 49 5.07 9.80 14.14
N THR A 50 5.71 8.81 13.51
CA THR A 50 6.97 9.00 12.78
C THR A 50 6.78 8.60 11.33
N LEU A 51 6.88 9.58 10.44
CA LEU A 51 6.83 9.43 8.99
C LEU A 51 8.27 9.41 8.46
N THR A 52 8.66 8.33 7.79
CA THR A 52 10.02 8.16 7.25
C THR A 52 9.99 8.27 5.73
N LEU A 53 10.74 9.22 5.16
CA LEU A 53 10.85 9.46 3.73
C LEU A 53 12.21 8.99 3.17
N SER A 54 12.28 8.80 1.85
CA SER A 54 13.52 8.42 1.14
C SER A 54 14.62 9.48 1.22
N ASP A 55 14.23 10.75 1.27
CA ASP A 55 15.12 11.91 1.31
C ASP A 55 14.63 12.91 2.36
N THR A 56 15.27 14.08 2.44
CA THR A 56 14.88 15.14 3.38
C THR A 56 13.39 15.47 3.25
N ALA A 57 12.67 15.44 4.38
CA ALA A 57 11.23 15.63 4.39
C ALA A 57 10.86 17.03 3.83
N PRO A 58 9.91 17.12 2.87
CA PRO A 58 9.41 18.40 2.36
C PRO A 58 8.57 19.12 3.43
N GLU A 59 8.31 20.40 3.22
CA GLU A 59 7.46 21.19 4.14
C GLU A 59 6.00 20.72 4.04
N PRO A 60 5.39 20.24 5.15
CA PRO A 60 4.04 19.70 5.13
C PRO A 60 2.98 20.81 5.17
N ASN A 61 1.93 20.66 4.35
CA ASN A 61 0.71 21.48 4.46
C ASN A 61 -0.33 20.75 5.32
N VAL A 62 -0.80 21.37 6.40
CA VAL A 62 -1.66 20.69 7.38
C VAL A 62 -3.04 21.32 7.40
N PHE A 63 -4.05 20.45 7.45
CA PHE A 63 -5.46 20.79 7.49
C PHE A 63 -6.09 20.08 8.68
N THR A 64 -6.84 20.78 9.52
CA THR A 64 -7.67 20.15 10.55
C THR A 64 -9.14 20.31 10.19
N VAL A 65 -9.93 19.28 10.47
CA VAL A 65 -11.39 19.31 10.30
C VAL A 65 -11.97 18.82 11.60
N ASP A 66 -12.87 19.60 12.21
CA ASP A 66 -13.39 19.27 13.55
C ASP A 66 -14.61 18.34 13.49
N GLN A 67 -15.38 18.36 12.40
CA GLN A 67 -16.59 17.53 12.25
C GLN A 67 -16.59 16.78 10.91
N PRO A 68 -16.24 15.47 10.87
CA PRO A 68 -15.63 14.67 11.95
C PRO A 68 -14.14 15.01 12.16
N ALA A 69 -13.66 14.86 13.41
CA ALA A 69 -12.32 15.23 13.86
C ALA A 69 -11.20 14.48 13.10
N ARG A 70 -10.40 15.21 12.32
CA ARG A 70 -9.25 14.67 11.57
C ARG A 70 -8.16 15.70 11.33
N ILE A 71 -6.91 15.24 11.29
CA ILE A 71 -5.73 16.02 10.89
C ILE A 71 -5.25 15.45 9.54
N SER A 72 -5.25 16.25 8.48
CA SER A 72 -4.72 15.88 7.17
C SER A 72 -3.39 16.58 6.93
N ILE A 73 -2.34 15.83 6.60
CA ILE A 73 -0.99 16.31 6.36
C ILE A 73 -0.65 16.01 4.90
N ASP A 74 -0.52 17.05 4.09
CA ASP A 74 -0.16 16.97 2.68
C ASP A 74 1.34 17.16 2.51
N LEU A 75 2.01 16.15 1.96
CA LEU A 75 3.41 16.15 1.58
C LEU A 75 3.51 16.38 0.06
N PRO A 76 4.02 17.54 -0.40
CA PRO A 76 4.16 17.82 -1.82
C PRO A 76 5.24 16.93 -2.45
N ASP A 77 5.07 16.65 -3.75
CA ASP A 77 5.93 15.82 -4.61
C ASP A 77 6.17 14.38 -4.16
N THR A 78 5.63 13.99 -2.99
CA THR A 78 5.89 12.71 -2.32
C THR A 78 4.96 11.61 -2.84
N ALA A 79 5.49 10.44 -3.17
CA ALA A 79 4.73 9.22 -3.51
C ALA A 79 4.67 8.21 -2.35
N VAL A 80 3.61 7.40 -2.28
CA VAL A 80 3.40 6.42 -1.19
C VAL A 80 4.12 5.11 -1.48
N ALA A 81 5.11 4.76 -0.66
CA ALA A 81 5.83 3.48 -0.70
C ALA A 81 5.67 2.70 0.62
N LEU A 82 4.46 2.71 1.17
CA LEU A 82 4.11 2.04 2.43
C LEU A 82 3.57 0.63 2.19
N ALA A 83 3.95 -0.33 3.05
CA ALA A 83 3.42 -1.69 3.02
C ALA A 83 1.92 -1.75 3.43
N GLN A 84 1.48 -0.83 4.30
CA GLN A 84 0.09 -0.68 4.75
C GLN A 84 -0.29 0.81 4.75
N PRO A 85 -0.99 1.30 3.72
CA PRO A 85 -1.37 2.72 3.63
C PRO A 85 -2.53 3.10 4.58
N HIS A 86 -3.34 2.12 5.03
CA HIS A 86 -4.35 2.30 6.08
C HIS A 86 -3.96 1.51 7.33
N ARG A 87 -4.02 2.16 8.49
CA ARG A 87 -3.72 1.51 9.77
C ARG A 87 -4.63 2.04 10.87
N ARG A 88 -5.35 1.14 11.53
CA ARG A 88 -6.08 1.44 12.76
C ARG A 88 -5.11 1.46 13.95
N ILE A 89 -5.17 2.51 14.77
CA ILE A 89 -4.24 2.73 15.89
C ILE A 89 -4.95 2.58 17.23
N ASP A 90 -6.15 3.16 17.39
CA ASP A 90 -6.95 3.17 18.63
C ASP A 90 -6.11 3.38 19.91
N VAL A 91 -5.19 4.37 19.89
CA VAL A 91 -4.33 4.71 21.03
C VAL A 91 -4.47 6.21 21.30
N GLY A 92 -4.70 6.58 22.55
CA GLY A 92 -5.02 7.97 22.92
C GLY A 92 -6.27 8.45 22.17
N ASP A 93 -6.22 9.68 21.65
CA ASP A 93 -7.31 10.23 20.83
C ASP A 93 -7.22 9.86 19.34
N VAL A 94 -6.23 9.05 18.92
CA VAL A 94 -6.01 8.67 17.52
C VAL A 94 -6.72 7.36 17.18
N ALA A 95 -7.75 7.42 16.34
CA ALA A 95 -8.50 6.25 15.87
C ALA A 95 -7.74 5.49 14.76
N GLY A 96 -7.16 6.21 13.79
CA GLY A 96 -6.45 5.56 12.68
C GLY A 96 -5.77 6.54 11.74
N ILE A 97 -4.97 6.02 10.81
CA ILE A 97 -4.20 6.79 9.83
C ILE A 97 -4.35 6.20 8.43
N ASP A 98 -4.52 7.10 7.46
CA ASP A 98 -4.67 6.81 6.04
C ASP A 98 -3.70 7.63 5.20
N ALA A 99 -2.85 6.99 4.39
CA ALA A 99 -2.00 7.67 3.41
C ALA A 99 -2.55 7.45 2.00
N VAL A 100 -2.89 8.55 1.31
CA VAL A 100 -3.48 8.55 -0.03
C VAL A 100 -2.66 9.43 -0.96
N GLU A 101 -2.23 8.89 -2.09
CA GLU A 101 -1.53 9.65 -3.13
C GLU A 101 -2.52 10.22 -4.15
N ALA A 102 -2.44 11.53 -4.44
CA ALA A 102 -3.24 12.16 -5.48
C ALA A 102 -2.55 13.42 -6.03
N ASN A 103 -2.50 13.58 -7.36
CA ASN A 103 -2.00 14.78 -8.04
C ASN A 103 -0.57 15.20 -7.63
N GLY A 104 0.36 14.23 -7.50
CA GLY A 104 1.76 14.52 -7.16
C GLY A 104 1.98 14.96 -5.71
N ARG A 105 1.07 14.61 -4.79
CA ARG A 105 1.25 14.82 -3.34
C ARG A 105 0.67 13.62 -2.59
N THR A 106 1.25 13.32 -1.43
CA THR A 106 0.73 12.32 -0.50
C THR A 106 -0.02 13.02 0.62
N ARG A 107 -1.31 12.69 0.80
CA ARG A 107 -2.14 13.16 1.91
C ARG A 107 -2.22 12.08 2.97
N ILE A 108 -1.79 12.40 4.18
CA ILE A 108 -1.87 11.54 5.37
C ILE A 108 -3.02 12.05 6.24
N VAL A 109 -4.10 11.28 6.37
CA VAL A 109 -5.27 11.62 7.19
C VAL A 109 -5.20 10.83 8.49
N VAL A 110 -5.02 11.54 9.60
CA VAL A 110 -5.13 11.02 10.96
C VAL A 110 -6.56 11.25 11.45
N SER A 111 -7.31 10.17 11.65
CA SER A 111 -8.66 10.22 12.21
C SER A 111 -8.59 10.25 13.73
N LEU A 112 -9.33 11.16 14.36
CA LEU A 112 -9.35 11.36 15.81
C LEU A 112 -10.72 11.09 16.41
N HIS A 113 -10.77 10.70 17.68
CA HIS A 113 -12.02 10.60 18.45
C HIS A 113 -12.58 11.99 18.80
N GLN A 114 -11.71 12.96 19.04
CA GLN A 114 -12.02 14.37 19.34
C GLN A 114 -10.85 15.26 18.86
N SER A 115 -11.09 16.56 18.67
CA SER A 115 -10.06 17.50 18.23
C SER A 115 -8.95 17.60 19.29
N ALA A 116 -7.68 17.44 18.87
CA ALA A 116 -6.54 17.32 19.75
C ALA A 116 -5.37 18.21 19.27
N PRO A 117 -4.64 18.88 20.18
CA PRO A 117 -3.45 19.65 19.81
C PRO A 117 -2.35 18.74 19.27
N TYR A 118 -1.57 19.27 18.33
CA TYR A 118 -0.46 18.54 17.73
C TYR A 118 0.77 19.42 17.52
N GLN A 119 1.93 18.80 17.45
CA GLN A 119 3.21 19.43 17.11
C GLN A 119 3.89 18.68 15.97
N LEU A 120 4.47 19.43 15.05
CA LEU A 120 5.23 18.89 13.93
C LEU A 120 6.71 19.22 14.10
N ARG A 121 7.55 18.19 14.09
CA ARG A 121 9.01 18.35 14.10
C ARG A 121 9.62 17.62 12.92
N ARG A 122 10.38 18.36 12.12
CA ARG A 122 11.11 17.83 10.97
C ARG A 122 12.56 17.56 11.34
N ASP A 123 13.07 16.38 11.02
CA ASP A 123 14.43 15.96 11.34
C ASP A 123 15.01 15.11 10.20
N GLY A 124 15.79 15.74 9.32
CA GLY A 124 16.32 15.07 8.13
C GLY A 124 15.22 14.47 7.26
N ASN A 125 15.24 13.14 7.11
CA ASN A 125 14.25 12.38 6.34
C ASN A 125 13.03 11.92 7.14
N LYS A 126 12.89 12.39 8.39
CA LYS A 126 11.76 12.05 9.26
C LYS A 126 10.89 13.27 9.56
N LEU A 127 9.59 13.06 9.56
CA LEU A 127 8.60 14.00 10.04
C LEU A 127 7.88 13.39 11.25
N TYR A 128 8.01 14.03 12.40
CA TYR A 128 7.39 13.65 13.65
C TYR A 128 6.09 14.45 13.82
N VAL A 129 5.00 13.75 14.11
CA VAL A 129 3.70 14.34 14.48
C VAL A 129 3.39 13.89 15.90
N GLU A 130 3.55 14.77 16.87
CA GLU A 130 3.17 14.49 18.27
C GLU A 130 1.74 15.00 18.47
N ILE A 131 0.83 14.10 18.85
CA ILE A 131 -0.58 14.42 19.12
C ILE A 131 -0.79 14.27 20.63
N GLU A 132 -1.21 15.35 21.27
CA GLU A 132 -1.41 15.39 22.72
C GLU A 132 -2.89 15.21 23.06
N SER A 133 -3.20 14.43 24.09
CA SER A 133 -4.58 14.34 24.57
C SER A 133 -4.99 15.62 25.34
N PRO A 134 -6.21 16.15 25.14
CA PRO A 134 -6.73 17.31 25.88
C PRO A 134 -6.67 17.16 27.42
N ALA A 135 -6.74 15.92 27.93
CA ALA A 135 -6.63 15.62 29.36
C ALA A 135 -5.19 15.76 29.89
N ALA A 136 -4.18 15.54 29.06
CA ALA A 136 -2.77 15.59 29.42
C ALA A 136 -2.23 17.03 29.49
N VAL A 137 -2.78 17.92 28.66
CA VAL A 137 -2.45 19.37 28.69
C VAL A 137 -2.93 20.03 30.00
N ALA A 138 -4.02 19.52 30.60
CA ALA A 138 -4.51 19.99 31.90
C ALA A 138 -3.64 19.51 33.10
N ALA A 139 -2.92 18.40 32.95
CA ALA A 139 -2.02 17.86 33.99
C ALA A 139 -0.60 18.44 33.92
N ALA A 140 -0.14 18.84 32.73
CA ALA A 140 1.20 19.42 32.51
C ALA A 140 1.28 20.94 32.80
N SER A 141 0.16 21.63 32.99
CA SER A 141 0.12 23.09 33.22
C SER A 141 0.37 23.52 34.67
N SER A 142 1.12 22.76 35.48
CA SER A 142 1.47 23.18 36.85
C SER A 142 2.95 23.50 37.08
N HIS A 143 3.85 23.32 36.11
CA HIS A 143 5.26 23.73 36.23
C HIS A 143 5.75 24.33 34.90
N ASP A 144 6.34 25.53 34.97
CA ASP A 144 6.88 26.36 33.87
C ASP A 144 5.89 27.06 32.93
N ALA A 145 5.20 28.07 33.47
CA ALA A 145 4.66 29.18 32.69
C ALA A 145 5.67 30.34 32.62
N ALA A 146 6.73 30.17 31.83
CA ALA A 146 7.57 31.28 31.39
C ALA A 146 8.36 30.89 30.12
N ALA A 147 7.73 31.14 28.98
CA ALA A 147 8.32 31.45 27.66
C ALA A 147 7.65 30.64 26.53
N VAL A 148 7.15 31.39 25.54
CA VAL A 148 6.67 30.97 24.21
C VAL A 148 5.26 30.35 24.12
N ALA A 149 4.28 30.89 24.86
CA ALA A 149 2.90 30.91 24.36
C ALA A 149 2.75 32.11 23.41
N GLY A 150 2.90 31.88 22.11
CA GLY A 150 2.60 32.92 21.12
C GLY A 150 1.13 33.29 21.23
N ALA A 151 0.83 34.50 21.74
CA ALA A 151 -0.53 35.01 21.82
C ALA A 151 -1.18 34.93 20.43
N SER A 152 -2.14 34.03 20.26
CA SER A 152 -2.89 33.93 19.01
C SER A 152 -3.79 35.16 18.90
N SER A 153 -3.92 35.70 17.70
CA SER A 153 -4.79 36.84 17.41
C SER A 153 -5.51 36.63 16.09
N ILE A 154 -6.74 37.11 15.99
CA ILE A 154 -7.49 37.10 14.73
C ILE A 154 -7.00 38.25 13.87
N GLY A 155 -6.43 37.92 12.70
CA GLY A 155 -5.93 38.89 11.74
C GLY A 155 -7.04 39.54 10.92
N ASN A 156 -8.02 38.75 10.48
CA ASN A 156 -9.15 39.21 9.68
C ASN A 156 -10.34 38.25 9.77
N VAL A 157 -11.55 38.75 9.55
CA VAL A 157 -12.75 37.93 9.32
C VAL A 157 -13.47 38.44 8.08
N ASP A 158 -13.63 37.55 7.10
CA ASP A 158 -14.26 37.83 5.81
C ASP A 158 -15.46 36.90 5.58
N PHE A 159 -16.43 37.36 4.81
CA PHE A 159 -17.59 36.58 4.40
C PHE A 159 -17.66 36.53 2.87
N ARG A 160 -17.82 35.33 2.32
CA ARG A 160 -17.93 35.12 0.87
C ARG A 160 -19.09 34.21 0.54
N ARG A 161 -19.77 34.53 -0.56
CA ARG A 161 -20.74 33.63 -1.20
C ARG A 161 -20.01 32.72 -2.19
N GLY A 162 -20.20 31.41 -2.06
CA GLY A 162 -19.68 30.43 -3.02
C GLY A 162 -20.65 30.17 -4.19
N GLU A 163 -20.19 29.39 -5.18
CA GLU A 163 -20.89 29.19 -6.46
C GLU A 163 -22.20 28.40 -6.32
N LYS A 164 -22.32 27.55 -5.30
CA LYS A 164 -23.53 26.73 -5.04
C LYS A 164 -24.47 27.41 -4.03
N GLY A 165 -24.23 28.69 -3.72
CA GLY A 165 -25.03 29.47 -2.76
C GLY A 165 -24.64 29.25 -1.30
N GLU A 166 -23.51 28.61 -1.04
CA GLU A 166 -22.93 28.45 0.30
C GLU A 166 -22.43 29.79 0.87
N GLY A 167 -22.61 29.97 2.17
CA GLY A 167 -22.02 31.06 2.93
C GLY A 167 -20.71 30.60 3.56
N ARG A 168 -19.58 31.21 3.19
CA ARG A 168 -18.25 30.89 3.71
C ARG A 168 -17.75 32.02 4.60
N ILE A 169 -17.55 31.72 5.88
CA ILE A 169 -16.87 32.61 6.82
C ILE A 169 -15.39 32.20 6.88
N VAL A 170 -14.48 33.11 6.54
CA VAL A 170 -13.03 32.87 6.57
C VAL A 170 -12.40 33.76 7.65
N VAL A 171 -11.75 33.13 8.61
CA VAL A 171 -11.07 33.78 9.74
C VAL A 171 -9.57 33.55 9.60
N SER A 172 -8.79 34.61 9.37
CA SER A 172 -7.33 34.53 9.35
C SER A 172 -6.79 34.54 10.79
N LEU A 173 -5.99 33.55 11.13
CA LEU A 173 -5.41 33.32 12.45
C LEU A 173 -3.90 33.60 12.41
N SER A 174 -3.37 34.34 13.38
CA SER A 174 -1.93 34.57 13.48
C SER A 174 -1.14 33.31 13.86
N ASN A 175 -1.82 32.34 14.50
CA ASN A 175 -1.26 31.03 14.81
C ASN A 175 -2.10 29.91 14.17
N PRO A 176 -1.55 29.15 13.22
CA PRO A 176 -2.21 27.99 12.59
C PRO A 176 -2.56 26.85 13.55
N GLN A 177 -2.00 26.82 14.77
CA GLN A 177 -2.24 25.81 15.80
C GLN A 177 -3.32 26.21 16.81
N THR A 178 -4.11 27.26 16.51
CA THR A 178 -5.21 27.69 17.39
C THR A 178 -6.28 26.60 17.44
N ILE A 179 -6.67 26.21 18.65
CA ILE A 179 -7.77 25.25 18.87
C ILE A 179 -9.10 26.00 18.68
N VAL A 180 -9.96 25.47 17.81
CA VAL A 180 -11.30 26.00 17.54
C VAL A 180 -12.32 24.93 17.89
N ASP A 181 -13.22 25.26 18.81
CA ASP A 181 -14.33 24.38 19.17
C ASP A 181 -15.61 24.86 18.50
N VAL A 182 -16.21 24.02 17.66
CA VAL A 182 -17.43 24.37 16.90
C VAL A 182 -18.59 23.54 17.42
N HIS A 183 -19.59 24.23 17.95
CA HIS A 183 -20.80 23.61 18.48
C HIS A 183 -22.06 24.38 18.08
N ASP A 184 -23.18 23.67 18.06
CA ASP A 184 -24.50 24.26 17.84
C ASP A 184 -25.10 24.71 19.18
N ASP A 185 -25.55 25.96 19.26
CA ASP A 185 -26.20 26.55 20.44
C ASP A 185 -27.50 27.27 20.02
N ASN A 186 -28.66 26.67 20.33
CA ASN A 186 -29.99 27.26 20.17
C ASN A 186 -30.21 27.99 18.83
N ASP A 187 -30.14 27.25 17.72
CA ASP A 187 -30.24 27.77 16.34
C ASP A 187 -29.12 28.75 15.92
N ARG A 188 -27.98 28.74 16.62
CA ARG A 188 -26.75 29.45 16.21
C ARG A 188 -25.59 28.47 16.18
N ILE A 189 -24.61 28.76 15.32
CA ILE A 189 -23.36 28.01 15.28
C ILE A 189 -22.32 28.88 15.99
N VAL A 190 -21.66 28.32 17.01
CA VAL A 190 -20.65 29.02 17.80
C VAL A 190 -19.32 28.34 17.57
N ALA A 191 -18.35 29.09 17.05
CA ALA A 191 -16.96 28.67 16.97
C ALA A 191 -16.13 29.45 18.01
N VAL A 192 -15.56 28.73 18.97
CA VAL A 192 -14.78 29.28 20.09
C VAL A 192 -13.30 29.09 19.83
N PHE A 193 -12.59 30.19 19.57
CA PHE A 193 -11.15 30.23 19.39
C PHE A 193 -10.47 30.37 20.76
N LYS A 194 -9.79 29.32 21.20
CA LYS A 194 -9.18 29.26 22.54
C LYS A 194 -7.95 30.16 22.65
N ASN A 195 -7.81 30.88 23.77
CA ASN A 195 -6.66 31.75 24.07
C ASN A 195 -6.28 32.70 22.93
N THR A 196 -7.28 33.20 22.20
CA THR A 196 -7.10 34.01 20.99
C THR A 196 -7.66 35.40 21.20
N SER A 197 -6.79 36.40 21.03
CA SER A 197 -7.15 37.82 21.16
C SER A 197 -7.85 38.35 19.91
N LEU A 198 -8.90 39.15 20.12
CA LEU A 198 -9.64 39.82 19.05
C LEU A 198 -9.28 41.30 19.04
N PRO A 199 -8.73 41.84 17.94
CA PRO A 199 -8.56 43.29 17.80
C PRO A 199 -9.92 44.00 17.81
N ASP A 200 -10.05 45.11 18.55
CA ASP A 200 -11.31 45.85 18.72
C ASP A 200 -12.00 46.22 17.39
N LYS A 201 -11.22 46.46 16.33
CA LYS A 201 -11.72 46.77 14.98
C LYS A 201 -12.51 45.63 14.32
N LEU A 202 -12.30 44.38 14.76
CA LEU A 202 -12.96 43.17 14.25
C LEU A 202 -14.11 42.71 15.15
N ALA A 203 -14.28 43.30 16.34
CA ALA A 203 -15.39 43.04 17.24
C ALA A 203 -16.68 43.73 16.74
N ARG A 204 -17.23 43.23 15.64
CA ARG A 204 -18.42 43.77 14.97
C ARG A 204 -19.35 42.68 14.48
N ARG A 205 -20.61 43.04 14.30
CA ARG A 205 -21.61 42.24 13.59
C ARG A 205 -21.49 42.49 12.10
N LEU A 206 -21.38 41.42 11.30
CA LEU A 206 -21.53 41.46 9.86
C LEU A 206 -22.96 41.02 9.52
N ASP A 207 -23.70 41.87 8.79
CA ASP A 207 -24.97 41.51 8.18
C ASP A 207 -24.70 41.02 6.76
N VAL A 208 -25.06 39.77 6.49
CA VAL A 208 -24.76 39.08 5.22
C VAL A 208 -26.03 38.57 4.54
N LEU A 209 -27.20 39.08 4.96
CA LEU A 209 -28.50 38.69 4.40
C LEU A 209 -28.59 38.93 2.88
N ASP A 210 -27.99 40.01 2.38
CA ASP A 210 -28.04 40.42 0.97
C ASP A 210 -27.31 39.44 0.03
N PHE A 211 -26.48 38.54 0.56
CA PHE A 211 -25.72 37.58 -0.23
C PHE A 211 -26.51 36.32 -0.61
N ALA A 212 -27.79 36.22 -0.24
CA ALA A 212 -28.65 35.07 -0.57
C ALA A 212 -28.03 33.71 -0.18
N THR A 213 -27.39 33.68 0.98
CA THR A 213 -26.79 32.51 1.62
C THR A 213 -27.62 32.07 2.84
N PRO A 214 -27.40 30.86 3.39
CA PRO A 214 -28.08 30.41 4.61
C PRO A 214 -27.71 31.21 5.88
N VAL A 215 -26.72 32.09 5.82
CA VAL A 215 -26.23 32.90 6.95
C VAL A 215 -26.93 34.26 6.95
N LYS A 216 -27.39 34.70 8.13
CA LYS A 216 -28.01 36.02 8.34
C LYS A 216 -27.02 37.00 8.99
N TYR A 217 -26.48 36.63 10.15
CA TYR A 217 -25.51 37.45 10.88
C TYR A 217 -24.27 36.65 11.23
N VAL A 218 -23.12 37.31 11.19
CA VAL A 218 -21.86 36.81 11.73
C VAL A 218 -21.37 37.78 12.79
N ASP A 219 -21.40 37.36 14.04
CA ASP A 219 -20.98 38.12 15.21
C ASP A 219 -19.62 37.63 15.69
N ILE A 220 -18.66 38.53 15.87
CA ILE A 220 -17.37 38.18 16.48
C ILE A 220 -17.23 38.98 17.77
N LYS A 221 -17.09 38.29 18.90
CA LYS A 221 -16.99 38.93 20.21
C LYS A 221 -15.89 38.29 21.05
N HIS A 222 -15.28 39.08 21.91
CA HIS A 222 -14.36 38.59 22.92
C HIS A 222 -15.13 37.97 24.09
N ASP A 223 -14.66 36.83 24.60
CA ASP A 223 -15.23 36.14 25.76
C ASP A 223 -14.11 35.65 26.70
N GLY A 224 -13.76 36.48 27.69
CA GLY A 224 -12.70 36.14 28.65
C GLY A 224 -11.31 36.09 28.00
N ALA A 225 -10.70 34.91 27.93
CA ALA A 225 -9.43 34.69 27.21
C ALA A 225 -9.64 34.21 25.76
N ASP A 226 -10.88 33.88 25.40
CA ASP A 226 -11.26 33.28 24.13
C ASP A 226 -11.92 34.31 23.20
N THR A 227 -12.03 33.98 21.92
CA THR A 227 -12.87 34.72 20.97
C THR A 227 -13.98 33.82 20.46
N GLN A 228 -15.22 34.32 20.44
CA GLN A 228 -16.37 33.61 19.91
C GLN A 228 -16.81 34.21 18.57
N LEU A 229 -16.93 33.35 17.56
CA LEU A 229 -17.61 33.61 16.31
C LEU A 229 -18.99 32.97 16.38
N ILE A 230 -20.03 33.79 16.36
CA ILE A 230 -21.43 33.35 16.43
C ILE A 230 -22.07 33.60 15.07
N VAL A 231 -22.46 32.52 14.40
CA VAL A 231 -23.15 32.57 13.12
C VAL A 231 -24.63 32.30 13.37
N THR A 232 -25.46 33.28 13.00
CA THR A 232 -26.93 33.15 13.05
C THR A 232 -27.43 32.83 11.64
N PRO A 233 -28.01 31.63 11.41
CA PRO A 233 -28.62 31.27 10.14
C PRO A 233 -29.91 32.07 9.85
N SER A 234 -30.31 32.14 8.58
CA SER A 234 -31.61 32.69 8.18
C SER A 234 -32.74 31.73 8.56
N GLN A 235 -33.84 32.25 9.12
CA GLN A 235 -34.97 31.42 9.57
C GLN A 235 -35.50 30.51 8.46
N GLY A 236 -35.61 29.21 8.75
CA GLY A 236 -36.13 28.21 7.81
C GLY A 236 -35.14 27.71 6.75
N ALA A 237 -33.87 28.16 6.75
CA ALA A 237 -32.85 27.59 5.87
C ALA A 237 -32.37 26.23 6.41
N ALA A 238 -32.59 25.16 5.64
CA ALA A 238 -31.95 23.88 5.89
C ALA A 238 -30.55 23.90 5.22
N PHE A 239 -29.49 23.70 6.00
CA PHE A 239 -28.11 23.72 5.51
C PHE A 239 -27.29 22.52 6.05
N ASP A 240 -26.30 22.08 5.28
CA ASP A 240 -25.21 21.21 5.72
C ASP A 240 -24.04 22.11 6.14
N GLN A 241 -23.39 21.83 7.27
CA GLN A 241 -22.26 22.61 7.79
C GLN A 241 -20.94 21.85 7.70
N ALA A 242 -19.86 22.57 7.39
CA ALA A 242 -18.50 22.05 7.42
C ALA A 242 -17.54 23.10 8.01
N ALA A 243 -16.73 22.70 8.98
CA ALA A 243 -15.71 23.54 9.59
C ALA A 243 -14.33 22.92 9.39
N TYR A 244 -13.38 23.70 8.87
CA TYR A 244 -12.02 23.24 8.63
C TYR A 244 -11.02 24.40 8.72
N GLN A 245 -9.78 24.07 9.09
CA GLN A 245 -8.69 25.03 9.22
C GLN A 245 -7.52 24.60 8.34
N SER A 246 -6.93 25.56 7.62
CA SER A 246 -5.84 25.34 6.67
C SER A 246 -4.99 26.59 6.53
N ASN A 247 -3.66 26.44 6.49
CA ASN A 247 -2.72 27.53 6.17
C ASN A 247 -2.91 28.80 7.02
N GLY A 248 -3.31 28.65 8.29
CA GLY A 248 -3.59 29.78 9.18
C GLY A 248 -4.94 30.45 8.94
N GLU A 249 -5.85 29.84 8.19
CA GLU A 249 -7.23 30.29 8.01
C GLU A 249 -8.21 29.23 8.52
N PHE A 250 -9.17 29.64 9.36
CA PHE A 250 -10.32 28.84 9.73
C PHE A 250 -11.49 29.18 8.82
N THR A 251 -12.13 28.17 8.24
CA THR A 251 -13.27 28.33 7.33
C THR A 251 -14.48 27.57 7.88
N LEU A 252 -15.58 28.28 8.07
CA LEU A 252 -16.89 27.72 8.35
C LEU A 252 -17.80 27.89 7.12
N GLU A 253 -18.28 26.79 6.57
CA GLU A 253 -19.09 26.75 5.35
C GLU A 253 -20.49 26.21 5.65
N LEU A 254 -21.52 26.98 5.26
CA LEU A 254 -22.93 26.59 5.37
C LEU A 254 -23.51 26.47 3.95
N GLN A 255 -23.80 25.25 3.51
CA GLN A 255 -24.35 24.97 2.18
C GLN A 255 -25.86 24.68 2.27
N PRO A 256 -26.72 25.27 1.43
CA PRO A 256 -28.16 24.96 1.43
C PRO A 256 -28.44 23.51 0.99
N LEU A 257 -29.35 22.80 1.67
CA LEU A 257 -29.73 21.44 1.29
C LEU A 257 -30.42 21.41 -0.09
N THR A 258 -30.02 20.46 -0.93
CA THR A 258 -30.67 20.14 -2.22
C THR A 258 -32.07 19.56 -2.04
N GLN A 259 -32.99 19.81 -2.99
CA GLN A 259 -34.39 19.35 -2.96
C GLN A 259 -34.53 17.83 -2.71
N ALA A 260 -33.66 16.98 -3.28
CA ALA A 260 -33.66 15.54 -3.04
C ALA A 260 -33.40 15.14 -1.57
N LYS A 261 -32.43 15.79 -0.90
CA LYS A 261 -32.15 15.56 0.54
C LYS A 261 -33.26 16.11 1.44
N LEU A 262 -33.90 17.22 1.04
CA LEU A 262 -35.09 17.77 1.70
C LEU A 262 -36.30 16.83 1.60
N GLU A 263 -36.49 16.15 0.47
CA GLU A 263 -37.54 15.13 0.29
C GLU A 263 -37.25 13.86 1.10
N GLU A 264 -36.00 13.46 1.23
CA GLU A 264 -35.58 12.34 2.07
C GLU A 264 -35.78 12.64 3.56
N ARG A 265 -35.48 13.87 4.02
CA ARG A 265 -35.83 14.33 5.37
C ARG A 265 -37.35 14.41 5.58
N LYS A 266 -38.11 14.93 4.61
CA LYS A 266 -39.59 14.94 4.64
C LYS A 266 -40.23 13.55 4.56
N ARG A 267 -39.49 12.55 4.09
CA ARG A 267 -39.89 11.13 4.10
C ARG A 267 -39.66 10.49 5.47
N ASN A 268 -38.68 10.99 6.22
CA ASN A 268 -38.33 10.54 7.57
C ASN A 268 -39.07 11.31 8.68
N GLU A 269 -39.65 12.48 8.40
CA GLU A 269 -40.61 13.13 9.30
C GLU A 269 -41.99 12.46 9.21
N PRO A 270 -42.68 12.20 10.33
CA PRO A 270 -44.01 11.59 10.31
C PRO A 270 -45.00 12.52 9.60
N GLN A 271 -45.41 12.16 8.39
CA GLN A 271 -46.44 12.89 7.65
C GLN A 271 -47.81 12.56 8.22
N TYR A 272 -48.35 13.47 9.01
CA TYR A 272 -49.74 13.42 9.46
C TYR A 272 -50.68 13.80 8.30
N LYS A 273 -51.53 12.87 7.86
CA LYS A 273 -52.40 12.95 6.69
C LYS A 273 -53.89 12.95 7.05
N GLY A 274 -54.24 12.90 8.33
CA GLY A 274 -55.62 12.83 8.80
C GLY A 274 -56.44 14.09 8.49
N GLU A 275 -57.75 13.93 8.38
CA GLU A 275 -58.70 15.05 8.32
C GLU A 275 -58.49 16.00 9.51
N ARG A 276 -58.59 17.31 9.25
CA ARG A 276 -58.29 18.34 10.26
C ARG A 276 -59.46 18.51 11.22
N ILE A 277 -59.17 18.43 12.50
CA ILE A 277 -60.14 18.56 13.59
C ILE A 277 -59.82 19.77 14.47
N SER A 278 -60.86 20.34 15.07
CA SER A 278 -60.74 21.37 16.10
C SER A 278 -61.55 20.93 17.31
N LEU A 279 -60.87 20.72 18.44
CA LEU A 279 -61.43 20.18 19.67
C LEU A 279 -60.99 21.06 20.84
N SER A 280 -61.89 21.39 21.76
CA SER A 280 -61.55 22.22 22.93
C SER A 280 -62.23 21.67 24.17
N PHE A 281 -61.46 21.01 25.02
CA PHE A 281 -61.92 20.42 26.27
C PHE A 281 -61.11 20.96 27.44
N GLN A 282 -61.80 21.43 28.49
CA GLN A 282 -61.14 21.83 29.74
C GLN A 282 -60.74 20.63 30.59
N SER A 283 -61.53 19.54 30.53
CA SER A 283 -61.23 18.23 31.11
C SER A 283 -62.13 17.20 30.42
N ILE A 284 -61.54 16.17 29.83
CA ILE A 284 -62.27 15.04 29.23
C ILE A 284 -61.55 13.74 29.54
N ASP A 285 -62.31 12.68 29.79
CA ASP A 285 -61.76 11.34 29.96
C ASP A 285 -61.08 10.89 28.66
N VAL A 286 -59.86 10.33 28.78
CA VAL A 286 -59.03 9.96 27.63
C VAL A 286 -59.70 8.91 26.75
N ARG A 287 -60.52 8.00 27.30
CA ARG A 287 -61.26 7.00 26.49
C ARG A 287 -62.32 7.67 25.63
N ALA A 288 -63.08 8.59 26.22
CA ALA A 288 -64.10 9.36 25.48
C ALA A 288 -63.47 10.19 24.35
N LEU A 289 -62.32 10.81 24.62
CA LEU A 289 -61.58 11.57 23.62
C LEU A 289 -61.04 10.70 22.49
N LEU A 290 -60.44 9.55 22.81
CA LEU A 290 -59.96 8.58 21.83
C LEU A 290 -61.12 8.08 20.95
N GLN A 291 -62.29 7.82 21.52
CA GLN A 291 -63.47 7.43 20.75
C GLN A 291 -63.92 8.51 19.75
N ILE A 292 -63.94 9.78 20.16
CA ILE A 292 -64.23 10.91 19.26
C ILE A 292 -63.23 10.95 18.08
N ILE A 293 -61.95 10.69 18.34
CA ILE A 293 -60.93 10.64 17.30
C ILE A 293 -61.14 9.44 16.36
N ALA A 294 -61.50 8.26 16.88
CA ALA A 294 -61.80 7.10 16.04
C ALA A 294 -63.02 7.30 15.15
N ASP A 295 -64.06 7.95 15.68
CA ASP A 295 -65.28 8.29 14.93
C ASP A 295 -64.98 9.27 13.78
N VAL A 296 -64.12 10.26 14.03
CA VAL A 296 -63.68 11.21 12.97
C VAL A 296 -62.70 10.56 12.00
N ALA A 297 -61.82 9.68 12.47
CA ALA A 297 -60.87 8.95 11.64
C ALA A 297 -61.51 7.83 10.80
N GLY A 298 -62.76 7.46 11.09
CA GLY A 298 -63.46 6.36 10.42
C GLY A 298 -62.81 4.99 10.65
N THR A 299 -62.07 4.83 11.75
CA THR A 299 -61.29 3.61 12.03
C THR A 299 -61.87 2.83 13.19
N ASN A 300 -61.82 1.50 13.11
CA ASN A 300 -62.22 0.66 14.24
C ASN A 300 -61.11 0.70 15.29
N MET A 301 -61.44 1.12 16.51
CA MET A 301 -60.47 1.22 17.60
C MET A 301 -60.92 0.46 18.84
N VAL A 302 -60.01 -0.30 19.44
CA VAL A 302 -60.22 -1.03 20.69
C VAL A 302 -59.36 -0.38 21.76
N ILE A 303 -60.01 0.17 22.79
CA ILE A 303 -59.36 0.86 23.90
C ILE A 303 -59.35 -0.09 25.10
N SER A 304 -58.16 -0.42 25.62
CA SER A 304 -58.06 -1.29 26.79
C SER A 304 -58.73 -0.67 28.03
N ASP A 305 -59.29 -1.50 28.90
CA ASP A 305 -59.93 -1.06 30.15
C ASP A 305 -58.93 -0.37 31.09
N SER A 306 -57.63 -0.63 30.93
CA SER A 306 -56.53 -0.02 31.68
C SER A 306 -56.28 1.45 31.36
N VAL A 307 -56.86 2.00 30.28
CA VAL A 307 -56.74 3.42 29.92
C VAL A 307 -57.63 4.29 30.82
N HIS A 308 -57.02 5.08 31.70
CA HIS A 308 -57.68 5.98 32.65
C HIS A 308 -57.03 7.36 32.69
N GLY A 309 -57.83 8.37 33.07
CA GLY A 309 -57.36 9.71 33.40
C GLY A 309 -57.94 10.78 32.50
N ASP A 310 -57.88 12.02 32.97
CA ASP A 310 -58.42 13.17 32.26
C ASP A 310 -57.33 13.96 31.53
N ILE A 311 -57.66 14.54 30.39
CA ILE A 311 -56.76 15.43 29.63
C ILE A 311 -57.47 16.75 29.34
N ALA A 312 -56.76 17.86 29.60
CA ALA A 312 -57.17 19.19 29.20
C ALA A 312 -56.45 19.51 27.89
N MET A 313 -57.19 19.80 26.82
CA MET A 313 -56.57 20.03 25.51
C MET A 313 -57.40 20.95 24.62
N ARG A 314 -56.71 21.85 23.93
CA ARG A 314 -57.28 22.71 22.89
C ARG A 314 -56.50 22.55 21.60
N LEU A 315 -57.12 21.90 20.63
CA LEU A 315 -56.61 21.71 19.27
C LEU A 315 -57.39 22.58 18.30
N GLN A 316 -56.70 23.32 17.45
CA GLN A 316 -57.31 24.10 16.38
C GLN A 316 -56.66 23.71 15.05
N ASN A 317 -57.47 23.23 14.11
CA ASN A 317 -57.03 22.89 12.76
C ASN A 317 -55.85 21.88 12.71
N VAL A 318 -55.92 20.83 13.55
CA VAL A 318 -54.87 19.81 13.67
C VAL A 318 -55.35 18.51 12.99
N PRO A 319 -54.55 17.85 12.13
CA PRO A 319 -54.84 16.50 11.63
C PRO A 319 -55.16 15.51 12.76
N TRP A 320 -56.17 14.66 12.60
CA TRP A 320 -56.60 13.75 13.68
C TRP A 320 -55.51 12.75 14.11
N ASP A 321 -54.62 12.34 13.21
CA ASP A 321 -53.50 11.44 13.47
C ASP A 321 -52.38 12.13 14.25
N GLN A 322 -52.15 13.43 14.01
CA GLN A 322 -51.30 14.26 14.85
C GLN A 322 -51.90 14.44 16.24
N ALA A 323 -53.21 14.68 16.31
CA ALA A 323 -53.93 14.78 17.59
C ALA A 323 -53.86 13.48 18.39
N LEU A 324 -54.02 12.33 17.74
CA LEU A 324 -53.89 11.01 18.34
C LEU A 324 -52.49 10.78 18.90
N ASP A 325 -51.44 11.04 18.12
CA ASP A 325 -50.03 10.87 18.56
C ASP A 325 -49.71 11.75 19.79
N ILE A 326 -50.18 12.99 19.82
CA ILE A 326 -50.01 13.90 20.97
C ILE A 326 -50.68 13.32 22.23
N ILE A 327 -51.90 12.78 22.10
CA ILE A 327 -52.63 12.18 23.23
C ILE A 327 -51.91 10.93 23.73
N LEU A 328 -51.51 10.04 22.81
CA LEU A 328 -50.81 8.81 23.15
C LEU A 328 -49.51 9.11 23.91
N ARG A 329 -48.69 10.05 23.41
CA ARG A 329 -47.45 10.48 24.08
C ARG A 329 -47.69 11.15 25.42
N SER A 330 -48.68 12.05 25.52
CA SER A 330 -48.98 12.78 26.75
C SER A 330 -49.45 11.89 27.89
N LYS A 331 -50.04 10.73 27.60
CA LYS A 331 -50.59 9.79 28.59
C LYS A 331 -49.82 8.46 28.67
N GLY A 332 -48.68 8.35 27.98
CA GLY A 332 -47.87 7.12 27.99
C GLY A 332 -48.57 5.91 27.38
N LEU A 333 -49.48 6.14 26.43
CA LEU A 333 -50.22 5.09 25.73
C LEU A 333 -49.48 4.74 24.43
N GLY A 334 -49.52 3.47 24.06
CA GLY A 334 -49.08 2.99 22.76
C GLY A 334 -50.27 2.61 21.89
N MET A 335 -50.03 2.59 20.58
CA MET A 335 -50.99 2.10 19.58
C MET A 335 -50.38 0.92 18.82
N ARG A 336 -51.18 -0.11 18.54
CA ARG A 336 -50.78 -1.21 17.65
C ARG A 336 -51.87 -1.46 16.62
N GLN A 337 -51.48 -1.43 15.36
CA GLN A 337 -52.39 -1.69 14.26
C GLN A 337 -52.33 -3.18 13.89
N GLN A 338 -53.47 -3.87 13.97
CA GLN A 338 -53.64 -5.23 13.49
C GLN A 338 -54.70 -5.22 12.38
N GLY A 339 -54.23 -5.09 11.14
CA GLY A 339 -55.11 -4.97 9.97
C GLY A 339 -56.01 -3.73 10.03
N ASN A 340 -57.33 -3.94 10.10
CA ASN A 340 -58.36 -2.88 10.11
C ASN A 340 -58.75 -2.41 11.52
N VAL A 341 -58.12 -2.94 12.57
CA VAL A 341 -58.41 -2.57 13.96
C VAL A 341 -57.15 -2.01 14.60
N MET A 342 -57.34 -0.88 15.27
CA MET A 342 -56.29 -0.21 16.03
C MET A 342 -56.50 -0.44 17.52
N MET A 343 -55.52 -1.01 18.20
CA MET A 343 -55.57 -1.24 19.64
C MET A 343 -54.78 -0.15 20.35
N VAL A 344 -55.40 0.51 21.33
CA VAL A 344 -54.77 1.53 22.19
C VAL A 344 -54.76 1.04 23.64
N ALA A 345 -53.57 0.94 24.22
CA ALA A 345 -53.34 0.49 25.59
C ALA A 345 -52.09 1.18 26.16
N PRO A 346 -51.87 1.17 27.49
CA PRO A 346 -50.61 1.63 28.09
C PRO A 346 -49.41 0.92 27.46
N ILE A 347 -48.31 1.65 27.26
CA ILE A 347 -47.11 1.14 26.58
C ILE A 347 -46.54 -0.13 27.24
N ASP A 348 -46.63 -0.22 28.56
CA ASP A 348 -46.17 -1.37 29.33
C ASP A 348 -46.97 -2.66 29.04
N GLU A 349 -48.29 -2.54 28.82
CA GLU A 349 -49.16 -3.67 28.50
C GLU A 349 -48.86 -4.20 27.09
N ILE A 350 -48.63 -3.30 26.13
CA ILE A 350 -48.24 -3.65 24.77
C ILE A 350 -46.87 -4.32 24.76
N ALA A 351 -45.90 -3.77 25.47
CA ALA A 351 -44.55 -4.33 25.58
C ALA A 351 -44.57 -5.72 26.24
N ALA A 352 -45.36 -5.91 27.30
CA ALA A 352 -45.50 -7.20 27.98
C ALA A 352 -46.14 -8.26 27.05
N ARG A 353 -47.16 -7.88 26.28
CA ARG A 353 -47.81 -8.79 25.32
C ARG A 353 -46.89 -9.15 24.17
N GLU A 354 -46.15 -8.19 23.62
CA GLU A 354 -45.18 -8.43 22.54
C GLU A 354 -44.04 -9.33 23.01
N LYS A 355 -43.54 -9.11 24.23
CA LYS A 355 -42.57 -10.03 24.86
C LYS A 355 -43.15 -11.44 24.98
N ALA A 356 -44.38 -11.59 25.45
CA ALA A 356 -45.03 -12.90 25.57
C ALA A 356 -45.28 -13.56 24.20
N GLU A 357 -45.63 -12.79 23.16
CA GLU A 357 -45.79 -13.29 21.79
C GLU A 357 -44.46 -13.75 21.18
N LEU A 358 -43.37 -12.98 21.37
CA LEU A 358 -42.02 -13.34 20.93
C LEU A 358 -41.50 -14.56 21.69
N GLU A 359 -41.69 -14.63 23.01
CA GLU A 359 -41.35 -15.80 23.82
C GLU A 359 -42.16 -17.03 23.39
N ALA A 360 -43.45 -16.88 23.08
CA ALA A 360 -44.27 -17.98 22.56
C ALA A 360 -43.81 -18.42 21.16
N GLN A 361 -43.33 -17.51 20.31
CA GLN A 361 -42.74 -17.86 19.01
C GLN A 361 -41.39 -18.57 19.17
N GLN A 362 -40.53 -18.11 20.09
CA GLN A 362 -39.29 -18.79 20.44
C GLN A 362 -39.58 -20.19 20.97
N GLN A 363 -40.50 -20.35 21.92
CA GLN A 363 -40.91 -21.65 22.44
C GLN A 363 -41.45 -22.57 21.33
N LYS A 364 -42.22 -22.05 20.36
CA LYS A 364 -42.66 -22.86 19.21
C LYS A 364 -41.49 -23.33 18.35
N THR A 365 -40.49 -22.49 18.16
CA THR A 365 -39.27 -22.81 17.39
C THR A 365 -38.42 -23.83 18.14
N ASP A 366 -38.28 -23.69 19.46
CA ASP A 366 -37.50 -24.58 20.33
C ASP A 366 -38.15 -25.95 20.51
N LEU A 367 -39.49 -26.00 20.49
CA LEU A 367 -40.27 -27.23 20.60
C LEU A 367 -40.49 -27.93 19.26
N ALA A 368 -40.01 -27.36 18.14
CA ALA A 368 -40.10 -28.00 16.84
C ALA A 368 -39.31 -29.33 16.83
N PRO A 369 -39.84 -30.40 16.20
CA PRO A 369 -39.17 -31.70 16.17
C PRO A 369 -37.92 -31.65 15.28
N LEU A 370 -36.79 -32.10 15.84
CA LEU A 370 -35.54 -32.28 15.11
C LEU A 370 -35.62 -33.48 14.17
N ARG A 371 -35.03 -33.38 12.99
CA ARG A 371 -34.90 -34.45 11.99
C ARG A 371 -33.45 -34.62 11.60
N SER A 372 -33.05 -35.86 11.30
CA SER A 372 -31.73 -36.16 10.75
C SER A 372 -31.81 -36.30 9.24
N GLU A 373 -30.99 -35.54 8.51
CA GLU A 373 -30.85 -35.65 7.06
C GLU A 373 -29.37 -35.81 6.67
N ILE A 374 -29.13 -36.59 5.61
CA ILE A 374 -27.80 -36.79 5.03
C ILE A 374 -27.71 -35.94 3.76
N ILE A 375 -26.73 -35.05 3.70
CA ILE A 375 -26.45 -34.20 2.54
C ILE A 375 -25.10 -34.61 1.96
N GLN A 376 -25.09 -35.00 0.69
CA GLN A 376 -23.86 -35.38 -0.02
C GLN A 376 -23.16 -34.15 -0.60
N VAL A 377 -21.83 -34.08 -0.43
CA VAL A 377 -20.97 -33.02 -0.97
C VAL A 377 -20.04 -33.63 -2.02
N ASN A 378 -19.92 -32.99 -3.19
CA ASN A 378 -19.25 -33.58 -4.35
C ASN A 378 -17.88 -32.98 -4.65
N TYR A 379 -17.75 -31.65 -4.62
CA TYR A 379 -16.56 -30.90 -5.00
C TYR A 379 -15.82 -30.32 -3.78
N ALA A 380 -16.57 -29.83 -2.79
CA ALA A 380 -16.00 -29.32 -1.55
C ALA A 380 -15.77 -30.43 -0.51
N LYS A 381 -14.91 -30.15 0.48
CA LYS A 381 -14.75 -31.03 1.64
C LYS A 381 -15.87 -30.80 2.64
N ALA A 382 -16.55 -31.85 3.07
CA ALA A 382 -17.59 -31.78 4.08
C ALA A 382 -17.06 -31.24 5.43
N SER A 383 -15.78 -31.47 5.77
CA SER A 383 -15.12 -30.88 6.93
C SER A 383 -15.16 -29.35 6.94
N ASP A 384 -14.90 -28.75 5.78
CA ASP A 384 -14.77 -27.30 5.63
C ASP A 384 -16.16 -26.66 5.68
N ILE A 385 -17.17 -27.30 5.09
CA ILE A 385 -18.56 -26.88 5.19
C ILE A 385 -19.07 -26.98 6.64
N LYS A 386 -18.74 -28.06 7.36
CA LYS A 386 -19.08 -28.18 8.80
C LYS A 386 -18.46 -27.03 9.61
N ALA A 387 -17.20 -26.67 9.34
CA ALA A 387 -16.55 -25.56 10.03
C ALA A 387 -17.26 -24.22 9.78
N LEU A 388 -17.79 -24.01 8.57
CA LEU A 388 -18.60 -22.83 8.26
C LEU A 388 -19.95 -22.85 8.99
N LEU A 389 -20.66 -23.97 8.97
CA LEU A 389 -21.98 -24.14 9.61
C LEU A 389 -21.94 -24.08 11.14
N GLY A 390 -20.84 -24.54 11.75
CA GLY A 390 -20.64 -24.59 13.20
C GLY A 390 -19.81 -23.45 13.77
N SER A 391 -19.57 -22.37 13.01
CA SER A 391 -18.81 -21.22 13.51
C SER A 391 -19.67 -20.39 14.48
N ASP A 392 -19.19 -20.17 15.71
CA ASP A 392 -19.93 -19.50 16.81
C ASP A 392 -20.46 -18.10 16.46
N LYS A 393 -19.86 -17.45 15.45
CA LYS A 393 -20.24 -16.11 14.98
C LYS A 393 -21.37 -16.10 13.94
N THR A 394 -21.65 -17.25 13.32
CA THR A 394 -22.63 -17.38 12.22
C THR A 394 -23.45 -18.64 12.43
N SER A 395 -23.92 -18.89 13.66
CA SER A 395 -24.65 -20.11 14.00
C SER A 395 -25.93 -20.21 13.17
N MET A 396 -25.85 -20.93 12.06
CA MET A 396 -26.99 -21.33 11.22
C MET A 396 -27.72 -22.54 11.83
N LEU A 397 -27.24 -23.01 12.97
CA LEU A 397 -27.79 -24.10 13.74
C LEU A 397 -28.53 -23.53 14.96
N SER A 398 -29.68 -24.10 15.27
CA SER A 398 -30.32 -23.95 16.58
C SER A 398 -29.42 -24.46 17.72
N GLU A 399 -29.68 -24.06 18.97
CA GLU A 399 -28.93 -24.52 20.15
C GLU A 399 -28.89 -26.05 20.29
N ARG A 400 -29.91 -26.72 19.77
CA ARG A 400 -30.06 -28.19 19.80
C ARG A 400 -29.56 -28.86 18.52
N GLY A 401 -29.25 -28.06 17.49
CA GLY A 401 -28.81 -28.54 16.20
C GLY A 401 -27.37 -29.05 16.24
N ARG A 402 -27.09 -30.10 15.47
CA ARG A 402 -25.73 -30.64 15.36
C ARG A 402 -25.43 -31.08 13.94
N VAL A 403 -24.23 -30.77 13.48
CA VAL A 403 -23.70 -31.25 12.20
C VAL A 403 -22.48 -32.12 12.46
N THR A 404 -22.50 -33.33 11.91
CA THR A 404 -21.36 -34.24 11.88
C THR A 404 -20.98 -34.54 10.43
N VAL A 405 -19.74 -34.98 10.22
CA VAL A 405 -19.20 -35.31 8.90
C VAL A 405 -18.84 -36.79 8.93
N ASP A 406 -19.25 -37.53 7.91
CA ASP A 406 -18.65 -38.82 7.56
C ASP A 406 -17.61 -38.58 6.47
N GLU A 407 -16.32 -38.57 6.87
CA GLU A 407 -15.20 -38.31 5.96
C GLU A 407 -15.04 -39.39 4.90
N ARG A 408 -15.45 -40.64 5.20
CA ARG A 408 -15.30 -41.76 4.26
C ARG A 408 -16.21 -41.59 3.03
N THR A 409 -17.39 -41.01 3.23
CA THR A 409 -18.38 -40.79 2.17
C THR A 409 -18.51 -39.33 1.74
N ASN A 410 -17.74 -38.42 2.36
CA ASN A 410 -17.87 -36.97 2.19
C ASN A 410 -19.32 -36.46 2.33
N THR A 411 -20.04 -36.98 3.33
CA THR A 411 -21.43 -36.59 3.61
C THR A 411 -21.54 -35.81 4.92
N LEU A 412 -22.47 -34.87 4.95
CA LEU A 412 -22.89 -34.13 6.13
C LEU A 412 -24.12 -34.80 6.73
N LEU A 413 -24.05 -35.16 8.00
CA LEU A 413 -25.19 -35.62 8.77
C LEU A 413 -25.67 -34.45 9.64
N VAL A 414 -26.82 -33.90 9.27
CA VAL A 414 -27.40 -32.69 9.86
C VAL A 414 -28.60 -33.09 10.72
N LEU A 415 -28.57 -32.73 11.99
CA LEU A 415 -29.68 -32.86 12.93
C LEU A 415 -30.24 -31.45 13.20
N GLU A 416 -31.39 -31.12 12.62
CA GLU A 416 -32.05 -29.81 12.80
C GLU A 416 -33.57 -29.86 12.52
N THR A 417 -34.27 -28.75 12.73
CA THR A 417 -35.63 -28.47 12.28
C THR A 417 -35.71 -28.43 10.74
N ARG A 418 -36.89 -28.72 10.19
CA ARG A 418 -37.09 -28.82 8.74
C ARG A 418 -36.70 -27.55 7.99
N GLU A 419 -37.07 -26.38 8.51
CA GLU A 419 -36.80 -25.08 7.89
C GLU A 419 -35.28 -24.83 7.77
N LYS A 420 -34.52 -25.16 8.82
CA LYS A 420 -33.07 -24.98 8.86
C LYS A 420 -32.33 -25.99 8.00
N ILE A 421 -32.81 -27.23 7.90
CA ILE A 421 -32.25 -28.21 6.97
C ILE A 421 -32.41 -27.75 5.52
N ASP A 422 -33.56 -27.18 5.16
CA ASP A 422 -33.79 -26.65 3.80
C ASP A 422 -32.86 -25.47 3.48
N GLU A 423 -32.63 -24.57 4.45
CA GLU A 423 -31.66 -23.47 4.35
C GLU A 423 -30.21 -23.99 4.17
N ILE A 424 -29.80 -24.96 4.98
CA ILE A 424 -28.48 -25.60 4.88
C ILE A 424 -28.31 -26.27 3.52
N ARG A 425 -29.34 -26.99 3.02
CA ARG A 425 -29.27 -27.67 1.71
C ARG A 425 -29.07 -26.67 0.57
N GLN A 426 -29.77 -25.53 0.60
CA GLN A 426 -29.60 -24.48 -0.39
C GLN A 426 -28.21 -23.84 -0.33
N LEU A 427 -27.67 -23.64 0.87
CA LEU A 427 -26.33 -23.10 1.06
C LEU A 427 -25.26 -24.08 0.54
N VAL A 428 -25.36 -25.36 0.89
CA VAL A 428 -24.45 -26.41 0.40
C VAL A 428 -24.49 -26.47 -1.13
N ALA A 429 -25.67 -26.44 -1.75
CA ALA A 429 -25.80 -26.47 -3.20
C ALA A 429 -25.17 -25.25 -3.92
N ARG A 430 -25.11 -24.08 -3.26
CA ARG A 430 -24.43 -22.89 -3.79
C ARG A 430 -22.91 -22.92 -3.62
N LEU A 431 -22.43 -23.57 -2.55
CA LEU A 431 -21.00 -23.67 -2.24
C LEU A 431 -20.30 -24.85 -2.95
N ASP A 432 -21.03 -25.94 -3.20
CA ASP A 432 -20.53 -27.17 -3.82
C ASP A 432 -20.44 -27.03 -5.35
N VAL A 433 -19.54 -26.17 -5.82
CA VAL A 433 -19.26 -25.94 -7.25
C VAL A 433 -17.83 -26.40 -7.61
N PRO A 434 -17.60 -26.89 -8.84
CA PRO A 434 -16.27 -27.30 -9.27
C PRO A 434 -15.29 -26.11 -9.28
N VAL A 435 -14.10 -26.33 -8.73
CA VAL A 435 -13.03 -25.32 -8.74
C VAL A 435 -12.36 -25.27 -10.10
N ARG A 436 -12.17 -24.06 -10.63
CA ARG A 436 -11.41 -23.81 -11.86
C ARG A 436 -9.93 -24.13 -11.63
N GLN A 437 -9.26 -24.63 -12.66
CA GLN A 437 -7.82 -24.93 -12.64
C GLN A 437 -7.03 -23.90 -13.45
N VAL A 438 -5.77 -23.71 -13.09
CA VAL A 438 -4.83 -22.82 -13.78
C VAL A 438 -3.55 -23.59 -14.08
N LEU A 439 -3.11 -23.54 -15.34
CA LEU A 439 -1.76 -23.89 -15.76
C LEU A 439 -0.88 -22.66 -15.63
N ILE A 440 0.23 -22.77 -14.90
CA ILE A 440 1.23 -21.71 -14.77
C ILE A 440 2.49 -22.18 -15.46
N GLU A 441 2.96 -21.40 -16.43
CA GLU A 441 4.24 -21.58 -17.10
C GLU A 441 5.16 -20.42 -16.71
N SER A 442 6.30 -20.72 -16.11
CA SER A 442 7.39 -19.76 -15.91
C SER A 442 8.49 -20.03 -16.91
N ARG A 443 9.18 -18.99 -17.38
CA ARG A 443 10.38 -19.10 -18.23
C ARG A 443 11.48 -18.25 -17.65
N ILE A 444 12.61 -18.87 -17.37
CA ILE A 444 13.81 -18.21 -16.88
C ILE A 444 14.83 -18.28 -18.00
N VAL A 445 15.26 -17.12 -18.48
CA VAL A 445 16.23 -16.97 -19.56
C VAL A 445 17.50 -16.36 -18.97
N ILE A 446 18.63 -17.04 -19.16
CA ILE A 446 19.95 -16.57 -18.77
C ILE A 446 20.79 -16.44 -20.03
N ALA A 447 21.19 -15.22 -20.36
CA ALA A 447 22.09 -14.93 -21.46
C ALA A 447 23.45 -14.48 -20.92
N ASN A 448 24.52 -15.06 -21.44
CA ASN A 448 25.91 -14.75 -21.10
C ASN A 448 26.68 -14.39 -22.37
N GLU A 449 27.44 -13.30 -22.32
CA GLU A 449 28.37 -12.88 -23.37
C GLU A 449 29.71 -12.52 -22.72
N ASP A 450 30.76 -13.25 -23.09
CA ASP A 450 32.12 -13.06 -22.59
C ASP A 450 33.04 -12.64 -23.75
N PHE A 451 33.76 -11.55 -23.58
CA PHE A 451 34.77 -11.08 -24.53
C PHE A 451 36.08 -10.85 -23.79
N ALA A 452 37.17 -11.43 -24.29
CA ALA A 452 38.51 -11.11 -23.80
C ALA A 452 39.46 -10.85 -24.96
N ARG A 453 40.35 -9.87 -24.78
CA ARG A 453 41.42 -9.53 -25.70
C ARG A 453 42.69 -9.22 -24.92
N ASP A 454 43.77 -9.86 -25.28
CA ASP A 454 45.07 -9.68 -24.66
C ASP A 454 46.17 -9.60 -25.73
N ILE A 455 47.05 -8.62 -25.59
CA ILE A 455 48.15 -8.36 -26.51
C ILE A 455 49.39 -8.13 -25.66
N GLY A 456 50.43 -8.92 -25.89
CA GLY A 456 51.67 -8.90 -25.15
C GLY A 456 52.89 -8.97 -26.05
N THR A 457 54.03 -8.61 -25.49
CA THR A 457 55.29 -8.47 -26.21
C THR A 457 56.45 -8.93 -25.36
N LYS A 458 57.36 -9.70 -25.95
CA LYS A 458 58.66 -9.99 -25.37
C LYS A 458 59.75 -9.44 -26.28
N PHE A 459 60.73 -8.77 -25.69
CA PHE A 459 61.83 -8.19 -26.43
C PHE A 459 63.13 -8.38 -25.65
N GLY A 460 64.16 -8.90 -26.31
CA GLY A 460 65.44 -9.23 -25.71
C GLY A 460 66.60 -8.71 -26.54
N VAL A 461 67.64 -8.21 -25.85
CA VAL A 461 68.92 -7.90 -26.46
C VAL A 461 70.00 -8.53 -25.63
N ASN A 462 70.74 -9.45 -26.25
CA ASN A 462 71.91 -10.09 -25.66
C ASN A 462 73.13 -9.60 -26.41
N THR A 463 74.18 -9.17 -25.73
CA THR A 463 75.44 -8.79 -26.39
C THR A 463 76.64 -9.20 -25.56
N ILE A 464 77.71 -9.61 -26.24
CA ILE A 464 78.97 -9.99 -25.64
C ILE A 464 80.06 -9.06 -26.18
N GLY A 465 80.80 -8.43 -25.28
CA GLY A 465 81.91 -7.56 -25.61
C GLY A 465 83.11 -7.79 -24.69
N SER A 466 84.22 -7.12 -25.00
CA SER A 466 85.39 -7.09 -24.14
C SER A 466 85.97 -5.69 -24.02
N VAL A 467 86.43 -5.34 -22.82
CA VAL A 467 87.23 -4.14 -22.56
C VAL A 467 88.55 -4.61 -21.96
N GLY A 468 89.61 -4.61 -22.78
CA GLY A 468 90.85 -5.28 -22.42
C GLY A 468 90.64 -6.78 -22.20
N ASN A 469 91.05 -7.31 -21.04
CA ASN A 469 90.84 -8.70 -20.64
C ASN A 469 89.49 -8.97 -19.96
N THR A 470 88.66 -7.95 -19.75
CA THR A 470 87.36 -8.09 -19.07
C THR A 470 86.27 -8.34 -20.11
N ARG A 471 85.55 -9.48 -19.99
CA ARG A 471 84.36 -9.78 -20.79
C ARG A 471 83.13 -9.14 -20.15
N ILE A 472 82.29 -8.54 -20.97
CA ILE A 472 81.01 -7.94 -20.56
C ILE A 472 79.92 -8.70 -21.32
N GLY A 473 78.99 -9.28 -20.57
CA GLY A 473 77.76 -9.85 -21.12
C GLY A 473 76.58 -8.98 -20.70
N GLN A 474 75.65 -8.76 -21.62
CA GLN A 474 74.38 -8.11 -21.37
C GLN A 474 73.26 -9.05 -21.81
N SER A 475 72.18 -9.08 -21.03
CA SER A 475 70.96 -9.87 -21.26
C SER A 475 69.79 -9.23 -20.52
N GLY A 476 68.60 -9.80 -20.63
CA GLY A 476 67.41 -9.39 -19.87
C GLY A 476 67.53 -9.53 -18.35
N THR A 477 68.26 -10.55 -17.87
CA THR A 477 68.50 -10.77 -16.43
C THR A 477 69.99 -10.80 -16.10
N ALA A 478 70.33 -10.60 -14.81
CA ALA A 478 71.72 -10.72 -14.35
C ALA A 478 72.29 -12.13 -14.54
N LEU A 479 71.46 -13.16 -14.44
CA LEU A 479 71.83 -14.55 -14.72
C LEU A 479 72.12 -14.75 -16.22
N GLY A 480 71.24 -14.26 -17.10
CA GLY A 480 71.48 -14.27 -18.54
C GLY A 480 72.75 -13.51 -18.92
N ALA A 481 73.00 -12.35 -18.32
CA ALA A 481 74.20 -11.54 -18.57
C ALA A 481 75.48 -12.30 -18.20
N ASN A 482 75.46 -13.08 -17.11
CA ASN A 482 76.56 -13.94 -16.71
C ASN A 482 76.79 -15.10 -17.69
N GLN A 483 75.71 -15.71 -18.18
CA GLN A 483 75.78 -16.77 -19.21
C GLN A 483 76.39 -16.24 -20.51
N VAL A 484 75.92 -15.07 -20.97
CA VAL A 484 76.46 -14.37 -22.16
C VAL A 484 77.93 -14.03 -21.96
N ALA A 485 78.34 -13.50 -20.80
CA ALA A 485 79.75 -13.17 -20.51
C ALA A 485 80.67 -14.41 -20.55
N ASN A 486 80.13 -15.58 -20.20
CA ASN A 486 80.82 -16.87 -20.28
C ASN A 486 80.80 -17.50 -21.69
N GLY A 487 80.16 -16.84 -22.67
CA GLY A 487 80.08 -17.32 -24.06
C GLY A 487 78.95 -18.31 -24.33
N SER A 488 77.94 -18.37 -23.46
CA SER A 488 76.76 -19.21 -23.61
C SER A 488 75.54 -18.36 -24.03
N ILE A 489 74.64 -18.95 -24.83
CA ILE A 489 73.35 -18.33 -25.16
C ILE A 489 72.41 -18.52 -23.95
N PRO A 490 71.80 -17.45 -23.43
CA PRO A 490 70.93 -17.54 -22.26
C PRO A 490 69.60 -18.24 -22.59
N SER A 491 68.91 -18.73 -21.55
CA SER A 491 67.56 -19.27 -21.71
C SER A 491 66.60 -18.16 -22.18
N LEU A 492 65.48 -18.51 -22.83
CA LEU A 492 64.54 -17.51 -23.35
C LEU A 492 64.04 -16.56 -22.25
N ASP A 493 63.70 -17.09 -21.08
CA ASP A 493 63.23 -16.27 -19.95
C ASP A 493 64.29 -15.30 -19.42
N ASP A 494 65.58 -15.64 -19.57
CA ASP A 494 66.71 -14.78 -19.17
C ASP A 494 67.17 -13.82 -20.29
N SER A 495 66.77 -14.08 -21.53
CA SER A 495 67.13 -13.31 -22.72
C SER A 495 66.29 -12.04 -22.92
N TYR A 496 65.04 -12.03 -22.45
CA TYR A 496 64.10 -10.94 -22.66
C TYR A 496 64.31 -9.79 -21.66
N SER A 497 64.73 -8.63 -22.14
CA SER A 497 64.81 -7.38 -21.36
C SER A 497 63.43 -6.77 -21.07
N ILE A 498 62.45 -7.06 -21.92
CA ILE A 498 61.04 -6.76 -21.74
C ILE A 498 60.29 -8.08 -21.84
N ASN A 499 59.65 -8.49 -20.76
CA ASN A 499 58.88 -9.72 -20.71
C ASN A 499 57.46 -9.39 -20.24
N LEU A 500 56.63 -8.92 -21.18
CA LEU A 500 55.24 -8.54 -20.95
C LEU A 500 54.33 -9.48 -21.77
N PRO A 501 54.32 -10.80 -21.48
CA PRO A 501 53.56 -11.78 -22.26
C PRO A 501 52.06 -11.54 -22.18
N ALA A 502 51.32 -12.04 -23.17
CA ALA A 502 49.87 -12.18 -23.09
C ALA A 502 49.50 -13.42 -22.24
N ALA A 503 48.20 -13.60 -21.97
CA ALA A 503 47.65 -14.73 -21.24
C ALA A 503 48.15 -16.08 -21.77
N ALA A 504 48.21 -17.07 -20.87
CA ALA A 504 48.70 -18.41 -21.19
C ALA A 504 47.99 -18.98 -22.43
N ALA A 505 48.78 -19.53 -23.36
CA ALA A 505 48.36 -20.07 -24.67
C ALA A 505 47.93 -19.04 -25.74
N ALA A 506 48.30 -17.76 -25.61
CA ALA A 506 48.18 -16.82 -26.71
C ALA A 506 49.07 -17.25 -27.90
N PRO A 507 48.56 -17.27 -29.15
CA PRO A 507 49.40 -17.48 -30.33
C PRO A 507 50.45 -16.39 -30.42
N SER A 508 51.66 -16.80 -30.80
CA SER A 508 52.80 -15.90 -30.90
C SER A 508 53.55 -16.01 -32.22
N ILE A 509 54.21 -14.92 -32.59
CA ILE A 509 55.16 -14.85 -33.68
C ILE A 509 56.46 -14.27 -33.14
N GLY A 510 57.54 -15.03 -33.28
CA GLY A 510 58.87 -14.68 -32.80
C GLY A 510 59.83 -14.44 -33.95
N TRP A 511 60.64 -13.41 -33.83
CA TRP A 511 61.79 -13.13 -34.68
C TRP A 511 63.04 -13.09 -33.82
N SER A 512 64.09 -13.75 -34.29
CA SER A 512 65.41 -13.71 -33.68
C SER A 512 66.43 -13.33 -34.75
N ILE A 513 67.25 -12.32 -34.47
CA ILE A 513 68.34 -11.88 -35.32
C ILE A 513 69.63 -12.11 -34.54
N LEU A 514 70.48 -13.00 -35.05
CA LEU A 514 71.74 -13.37 -34.43
C LEU A 514 72.92 -12.85 -35.26
N GLY A 515 73.76 -12.02 -34.64
CA GLY A 515 75.05 -11.55 -35.14
C GLY A 515 76.23 -12.22 -34.44
N SER A 516 77.45 -11.76 -34.73
CA SER A 516 78.70 -12.30 -34.14
C SER A 516 78.83 -12.06 -32.64
N ASP A 517 78.25 -10.98 -32.15
CA ASP A 517 78.46 -10.38 -30.83
C ASP A 517 77.15 -9.88 -30.21
N PHE A 518 76.01 -10.11 -30.88
CA PHE A 518 74.70 -9.72 -30.40
C PHE A 518 73.58 -10.65 -30.89
N GLN A 519 72.49 -10.71 -30.13
CA GLN A 519 71.22 -11.35 -30.48
C GLN A 519 70.08 -10.41 -30.11
N ILE A 520 69.12 -10.24 -31.03
CA ILE A 520 67.90 -9.45 -30.80
C ILE A 520 66.70 -10.37 -31.01
N ASP A 521 65.86 -10.46 -29.99
CA ASP A 521 64.64 -11.26 -30.02
C ASP A 521 63.41 -10.35 -29.88
N LEU A 522 62.40 -10.57 -30.71
CA LEU A 522 61.09 -9.94 -30.62
C LEU A 522 60.01 -11.00 -30.77
N GLU A 523 59.17 -11.15 -29.76
CA GLU A 523 58.00 -12.03 -29.79
C GLU A 523 56.74 -11.20 -29.57
N LEU A 524 55.81 -11.27 -30.51
CA LEU A 524 54.48 -10.67 -30.37
C LEU A 524 53.48 -11.77 -30.05
N GLN A 525 52.63 -11.52 -29.06
CA GLN A 525 51.60 -12.45 -28.61
C GLN A 525 50.25 -11.73 -28.66
N ALA A 526 49.24 -12.38 -29.23
CA ALA A 526 47.90 -11.80 -29.31
C ALA A 526 46.83 -12.88 -29.20
N LEU A 527 45.84 -12.65 -28.34
CA LEU A 527 44.68 -13.52 -28.14
C LEU A 527 43.41 -12.67 -28.11
N GLN A 528 42.38 -13.12 -28.83
CA GLN A 528 41.02 -12.61 -28.66
C GLN A 528 40.07 -13.79 -28.59
N THR A 529 39.24 -13.84 -27.56
CA THR A 529 38.22 -14.86 -27.34
C THR A 529 36.85 -14.21 -27.20
N GLU A 530 35.85 -14.91 -27.71
CA GLU A 530 34.45 -14.54 -27.57
C GLU A 530 33.64 -15.79 -27.22
N GLY A 531 32.86 -15.70 -26.13
CA GLY A 531 31.97 -16.74 -25.64
C GLY A 531 30.54 -16.22 -25.58
N ARG A 532 29.57 -17.02 -26.03
CA ARG A 532 28.14 -16.70 -25.93
C ARG A 532 27.40 -17.93 -25.44
N GLY A 533 26.47 -17.75 -24.53
CA GLY A 533 25.64 -18.83 -23.99
C GLY A 533 24.23 -18.34 -23.66
N GLU A 534 23.24 -19.18 -23.93
CA GLU A 534 21.84 -18.94 -23.59
C GLU A 534 21.28 -20.20 -22.90
N VAL A 535 20.64 -20.03 -21.75
CA VAL A 535 20.01 -21.10 -20.98
C VAL A 535 18.55 -20.72 -20.74
N ILE A 536 17.63 -21.58 -21.18
CA ILE A 536 16.19 -21.40 -20.99
C ILE A 536 15.68 -22.53 -20.10
N SER A 537 15.00 -22.18 -19.01
CA SER A 537 14.33 -23.12 -18.12
C SER A 537 12.85 -22.80 -18.04
N SER A 538 11.97 -23.76 -18.33
CA SER A 538 10.52 -23.54 -18.41
C SER A 538 9.70 -24.47 -17.51
N PRO A 539 9.70 -24.27 -16.18
CA PRO A 539 8.87 -25.07 -15.27
C PRO A 539 7.38 -24.79 -15.48
N ARG A 540 6.57 -25.85 -15.42
CA ARG A 540 5.12 -25.81 -15.61
C ARG A 540 4.41 -26.55 -14.50
N VAL A 541 3.34 -25.97 -13.96
CA VAL A 541 2.52 -26.59 -12.91
C VAL A 541 1.05 -26.28 -13.14
N VAL A 542 0.19 -27.27 -12.89
CA VAL A 542 -1.28 -27.10 -12.89
C VAL A 542 -1.77 -27.18 -11.46
N THR A 543 -2.59 -26.24 -11.04
CA THR A 543 -3.20 -26.26 -9.71
C THR A 543 -4.63 -25.71 -9.73
N ALA A 544 -5.40 -26.04 -8.69
CA ALA A 544 -6.73 -25.49 -8.48
C ALA A 544 -6.67 -24.04 -7.99
N ASN A 545 -7.74 -23.29 -8.25
CA ASN A 545 -7.92 -21.93 -7.73
C ASN A 545 -7.78 -21.89 -6.20
N GLY A 546 -6.93 -21.00 -5.69
CA GLY A 546 -6.66 -20.83 -4.25
C GLY A 546 -5.77 -21.89 -3.63
N LYS A 547 -5.17 -22.81 -4.42
CA LYS A 547 -4.31 -23.87 -3.91
C LYS A 547 -2.86 -23.69 -4.36
N GLN A 548 -1.96 -23.60 -3.37
CA GLN A 548 -0.52 -23.57 -3.61
C GLN A 548 -0.02 -24.88 -4.24
N ALA A 549 0.83 -24.74 -5.24
CA ALA A 549 1.57 -25.83 -5.86
C ALA A 549 3.05 -25.48 -6.01
N THR A 550 3.89 -26.51 -5.95
CA THR A 550 5.35 -26.39 -6.04
C THR A 550 5.89 -27.45 -6.99
N ILE A 551 6.84 -27.06 -7.84
CA ILE A 551 7.64 -27.94 -8.69
C ILE A 551 9.12 -27.64 -8.47
N GLU A 552 9.93 -28.66 -8.17
CA GLU A 552 11.37 -28.53 -7.92
C GLU A 552 12.16 -29.52 -8.78
N GLN A 553 13.30 -29.07 -9.33
CA GLN A 553 14.26 -29.92 -10.03
C GLN A 553 15.68 -29.52 -9.64
N GLY A 554 16.50 -30.48 -9.19
CA GLY A 554 17.91 -30.25 -8.93
C GLY A 554 18.51 -31.34 -8.05
N ARG A 555 19.47 -30.96 -7.20
CA ARG A 555 20.20 -31.87 -6.33
C ARG A 555 20.38 -31.30 -4.94
N GLU A 556 20.61 -32.18 -3.98
CA GLU A 556 20.94 -31.81 -2.61
C GLU A 556 22.44 -31.99 -2.37
N ILE A 557 23.07 -30.95 -1.83
CA ILE A 557 24.50 -30.89 -1.56
C ILE A 557 24.72 -31.14 -0.06
N PRO A 558 25.51 -32.14 0.34
CA PRO A 558 25.81 -32.39 1.74
C PRO A 558 26.84 -31.40 2.28
N TYR A 559 26.54 -30.77 3.41
CA TYR A 559 27.43 -29.93 4.19
C TYR A 559 27.73 -30.58 5.54
N GLN A 560 29.01 -30.63 5.90
CA GLN A 560 29.43 -31.09 7.21
C GLN A 560 29.43 -29.93 8.19
N THR A 561 28.72 -30.11 9.31
CA THR A 561 28.69 -29.16 10.43
C THR A 561 29.34 -29.81 11.63
N SER A 562 30.26 -29.09 12.29
CA SER A 562 30.87 -29.53 13.54
C SER A 562 30.26 -28.75 14.69
N SER A 563 29.32 -29.37 15.42
CA SER A 563 28.83 -28.85 16.69
C SER A 563 29.74 -29.40 17.79
N GLY A 564 30.41 -28.50 18.53
CA GLY A 564 31.66 -28.72 19.30
C GLY A 564 31.74 -29.90 20.28
N ASN A 565 30.66 -30.66 20.52
CA ASN A 565 30.64 -31.80 21.44
C ASN A 565 29.95 -33.08 20.90
N SER A 566 29.52 -33.14 19.63
CA SER A 566 28.66 -34.24 19.12
C SER A 566 29.09 -34.88 17.78
N GLY A 567 30.33 -34.64 17.34
CA GLY A 567 30.85 -35.18 16.08
C GLY A 567 30.34 -34.42 14.84
N THR A 568 30.72 -34.91 13.65
CA THR A 568 30.36 -34.29 12.37
C THR A 568 28.94 -34.67 11.97
N ASN A 569 28.03 -33.68 11.88
CA ASN A 569 26.67 -33.89 11.37
C ASN A 569 26.56 -33.42 9.92
N THR A 570 25.99 -34.25 9.05
CA THR A 570 25.80 -33.94 7.62
C THR A 570 24.40 -33.35 7.39
N GLN A 571 24.33 -32.11 6.92
CA GLN A 571 23.10 -31.42 6.54
C GLN A 571 23.02 -31.27 5.03
N PHE A 572 21.86 -31.55 4.43
CA PHE A 572 21.66 -31.39 3.00
C PHE A 572 21.09 -30.01 2.69
N LYS A 573 21.70 -29.27 1.76
CA LYS A 573 21.15 -28.03 1.20
C LYS A 573 20.77 -28.23 -0.26
N LYS A 574 19.57 -27.76 -0.62
CA LYS A 574 19.05 -27.85 -1.98
C LYS A 574 19.75 -26.83 -2.89
N ALA A 575 20.17 -27.29 -4.06
CA ALA A 575 20.51 -26.47 -5.22
C ALA A 575 19.55 -26.87 -6.35
N VAL A 576 18.38 -26.23 -6.36
CA VAL A 576 17.24 -26.59 -7.20
C VAL A 576 16.69 -25.37 -7.93
N LEU A 577 16.13 -25.63 -9.11
CA LEU A 577 15.13 -24.78 -9.74
C LEU A 577 13.79 -25.07 -9.07
N SER A 578 13.19 -24.10 -8.38
CA SER A 578 11.88 -24.22 -7.75
C SER A 578 10.92 -23.16 -8.29
N LEU A 579 9.70 -23.58 -8.60
CA LEU A 579 8.56 -22.69 -8.82
C LEU A 579 7.49 -23.05 -7.81
N THR A 580 7.21 -22.12 -6.90
CA THR A 580 6.10 -22.20 -5.96
C THR A 580 5.11 -21.11 -6.30
N VAL A 581 3.85 -21.49 -6.51
CA VAL A 581 2.79 -20.58 -6.94
C VAL A 581 1.48 -20.83 -6.21
N SER A 582 0.79 -19.76 -5.83
CA SER A 582 -0.60 -19.78 -5.35
C SER A 582 -1.45 -18.88 -6.26
N PRO A 583 -2.31 -19.45 -7.13
CA PRO A 583 -3.14 -18.65 -8.03
C PRO A 583 -4.53 -18.36 -7.44
N GLN A 584 -5.07 -17.19 -7.75
CA GLN A 584 -6.45 -16.81 -7.49
C GLN A 584 -7.09 -16.21 -8.75
N ILE A 585 -8.16 -16.83 -9.21
CA ILE A 585 -8.91 -16.41 -10.40
C ILE A 585 -9.96 -15.38 -9.99
N THR A 586 -9.91 -14.22 -10.63
CA THR A 586 -10.87 -13.12 -10.48
C THR A 586 -12.12 -13.34 -11.35
N PRO A 587 -13.24 -12.66 -11.05
CA PRO A 587 -14.45 -12.73 -11.87
C PRO A 587 -14.24 -12.27 -13.33
N ASP A 588 -13.27 -11.39 -13.60
CA ASP A 588 -12.95 -10.90 -14.95
C ASP A 588 -11.87 -11.73 -15.68
N ASN A 589 -11.68 -13.00 -15.29
CA ASN A 589 -10.75 -13.96 -15.89
C ASN A 589 -9.26 -13.55 -15.85
N ARG A 590 -8.88 -12.74 -14.87
CA ARG A 590 -7.46 -12.53 -14.52
C ARG A 590 -7.04 -13.46 -13.39
N VAL A 591 -5.75 -13.74 -13.32
CA VAL A 591 -5.15 -14.58 -12.30
C VAL A 591 -4.20 -13.73 -11.47
N ILE A 592 -4.49 -13.58 -10.19
CA ILE A 592 -3.56 -13.10 -9.17
C ILE A 592 -2.67 -14.29 -8.81
N MET A 593 -1.36 -14.12 -8.78
CA MET A 593 -0.45 -15.19 -8.42
C MET A 593 0.59 -14.69 -7.42
N ASP A 594 0.71 -15.39 -6.30
CA ASP A 594 1.88 -15.30 -5.44
C ASP A 594 2.95 -16.24 -6.01
N LEU A 595 4.06 -15.68 -6.47
CA LEU A 595 5.14 -16.39 -7.17
C LEU A 595 6.42 -16.33 -6.34
N ASN A 596 6.95 -17.50 -6.03
CA ASN A 596 8.29 -17.70 -5.52
C ASN A 596 9.04 -18.57 -6.55
N VAL A 597 10.05 -17.97 -7.18
CA VAL A 597 10.88 -18.62 -8.19
C VAL A 597 12.31 -18.62 -7.70
N THR A 598 12.93 -19.80 -7.60
CA THR A 598 14.34 -19.95 -7.27
C THR A 598 15.07 -20.70 -8.38
N ASN A 599 16.32 -20.32 -8.64
CA ASN A 599 17.23 -21.03 -9.51
C ASN A 599 18.61 -21.07 -8.85
N ASP A 600 18.78 -22.09 -8.02
CA ASP A 600 19.98 -22.29 -7.23
C ASP A 600 20.91 -23.30 -7.92
N SER A 601 22.17 -22.93 -8.09
CA SER A 601 23.21 -23.75 -8.70
C SER A 601 24.39 -23.95 -7.77
N GLN A 602 25.12 -25.05 -7.94
CA GLN A 602 26.39 -25.26 -7.24
C GLN A 602 27.43 -24.27 -7.75
N GLY A 603 27.92 -23.40 -6.87
CA GLY A 603 29.00 -22.46 -7.14
C GLY A 603 30.39 -23.06 -6.86
N GLU A 604 31.41 -22.20 -6.83
CA GLU A 604 32.79 -22.62 -6.61
C GLU A 604 33.04 -23.21 -5.21
N ASN A 605 34.02 -24.11 -5.11
CA ASN A 605 34.44 -24.68 -3.85
C ASN A 605 35.22 -23.65 -3.03
N VAL A 606 34.68 -23.29 -1.87
CA VAL A 606 35.33 -22.38 -0.91
C VAL A 606 36.04 -23.16 0.19
N THR A 607 37.18 -22.65 0.65
CA THR A 607 37.89 -23.20 1.80
C THR A 607 37.18 -22.77 3.08
N THR A 608 36.78 -23.75 3.88
CA THR A 608 36.19 -23.56 5.21
C THR A 608 37.16 -24.09 6.27
N GLY A 609 37.00 -23.68 7.53
CA GLY A 609 37.86 -24.15 8.63
C GLY A 609 37.86 -25.67 8.85
N SER A 610 36.92 -26.40 8.26
CA SER A 610 36.76 -27.86 8.36
C SER A 610 37.01 -28.62 7.05
N GLY A 611 37.42 -27.94 5.96
CA GLY A 611 37.64 -28.55 4.64
C GLY A 611 37.15 -27.68 3.48
N SER A 612 37.01 -28.25 2.29
CA SER A 612 36.42 -27.54 1.13
C SER A 612 34.93 -27.84 1.02
N ALA A 613 34.11 -26.81 0.85
CA ALA A 613 32.67 -26.95 0.63
C ALA A 613 32.25 -26.11 -0.58
N PRO A 614 31.35 -26.61 -1.45
CA PRO A 614 30.82 -25.82 -2.56
C PRO A 614 30.00 -24.62 -2.04
N ALA A 615 30.11 -23.48 -2.69
CA ALA A 615 29.15 -22.39 -2.55
C ALA A 615 27.84 -22.73 -3.27
N ILE A 616 26.77 -21.98 -2.99
CA ILE A 616 25.50 -22.06 -3.74
C ILE A 616 25.22 -20.68 -4.32
N ASP A 617 25.19 -20.60 -5.63
CA ASP A 617 24.78 -19.40 -6.35
C ASP A 617 23.25 -19.40 -6.39
N THR A 618 22.65 -18.40 -5.76
CA THR A 618 21.19 -18.31 -5.62
C THR A 618 20.61 -17.21 -6.49
N ARG A 619 19.48 -17.49 -7.13
CA ARG A 619 18.71 -16.52 -7.91
C ARG A 619 17.27 -16.65 -7.49
N LYS A 620 16.71 -15.64 -6.82
CA LYS A 620 15.39 -15.71 -6.20
C LYS A 620 14.53 -14.52 -6.58
N LEU A 621 13.25 -14.79 -6.83
CA LEU A 621 12.20 -13.81 -7.06
C LEU A 621 10.99 -14.15 -6.20
N ASP A 622 10.55 -13.19 -5.38
CA ASP A 622 9.33 -13.26 -4.59
C ASP A 622 8.43 -12.08 -4.99
N THR A 623 7.28 -12.36 -5.59
CA THR A 623 6.39 -11.30 -6.08
C THR A 623 4.93 -11.73 -6.14
N GLN A 624 4.03 -10.76 -6.14
CA GLN A 624 2.61 -10.97 -6.42
C GLN A 624 2.24 -10.17 -7.66
N VAL A 625 1.58 -10.83 -8.62
CA VAL A 625 1.21 -10.19 -9.90
C VAL A 625 -0.20 -10.56 -10.33
N LEU A 626 -0.88 -9.62 -11.00
CA LEU A 626 -2.18 -9.82 -11.63
C LEU A 626 -2.02 -9.84 -13.15
N ILE A 627 -2.32 -10.98 -13.78
CA ILE A 627 -2.12 -11.17 -15.22
C ILE A 627 -3.40 -11.73 -15.84
N ARG A 628 -3.71 -11.35 -17.08
CA ARG A 628 -4.85 -11.95 -17.81
C ARG A 628 -4.52 -13.39 -18.19
N SER A 629 -5.53 -14.27 -18.20
CA SER A 629 -5.33 -15.65 -18.65
C SER A 629 -4.84 -15.69 -20.11
N GLY A 630 -3.66 -16.26 -20.34
CA GLY A 630 -3.01 -16.43 -21.64
C GLY A 630 -1.91 -15.40 -21.95
N ASP A 631 -1.86 -14.29 -21.22
CA ASP A 631 -0.85 -13.24 -21.43
C ASP A 631 0.45 -13.58 -20.70
N THR A 632 1.58 -13.21 -21.31
CA THR A 632 2.91 -13.34 -20.70
C THR A 632 3.38 -12.00 -20.17
N VAL A 633 3.87 -11.98 -18.93
CA VAL A 633 4.47 -10.78 -18.30
C VAL A 633 5.90 -11.07 -17.87
N VAL A 634 6.78 -10.07 -18.07
CA VAL A 634 8.13 -10.06 -17.50
C VAL A 634 8.00 -9.66 -16.03
N LEU A 635 8.32 -10.58 -15.12
CA LEU A 635 8.26 -10.31 -13.69
C LEU A 635 9.43 -9.45 -13.22
N GLY A 636 10.59 -9.62 -13.88
CA GLY A 636 11.81 -8.92 -13.54
C GLY A 636 13.02 -9.56 -14.19
N GLY A 637 14.17 -8.96 -13.93
CA GLY A 637 15.45 -9.43 -14.43
C GLY A 637 16.62 -8.70 -13.80
N VAL A 638 17.82 -9.23 -14.02
CA VAL A 638 19.08 -8.64 -13.57
C VAL A 638 20.01 -8.57 -14.77
N PHE A 639 20.52 -7.36 -15.05
CA PHE A 639 21.56 -7.14 -16.04
C PHE A 639 22.85 -6.73 -15.33
N GLN A 640 23.93 -7.47 -15.58
CA GLN A 640 25.25 -7.19 -15.05
C GLN A 640 26.24 -7.09 -16.21
N ARG A 641 27.07 -6.04 -16.18
CA ARG A 641 28.21 -5.89 -17.09
C ARG A 641 29.45 -5.56 -16.30
N GLU A 642 30.51 -6.30 -16.53
CA GLU A 642 31.83 -6.10 -15.92
C GLU A 642 32.85 -5.86 -17.03
N SER A 643 33.47 -4.68 -17.04
CA SER A 643 34.46 -4.29 -18.03
C SER A 643 35.79 -3.96 -17.34
N THR A 644 36.79 -4.79 -17.55
CA THR A 644 38.13 -4.64 -16.99
C THR A 644 39.10 -4.30 -18.10
N THR A 645 39.87 -3.23 -17.94
CA THR A 645 40.96 -2.85 -18.85
C THR A 645 42.25 -2.73 -18.06
N GLY A 646 43.24 -3.54 -18.41
CA GLY A 646 44.57 -3.55 -17.82
C GLY A 646 45.64 -3.14 -18.81
N ALA A 647 46.68 -2.47 -18.33
CA ALA A 647 47.87 -2.19 -19.11
C ALA A 647 49.11 -2.20 -18.23
N SER A 648 50.06 -3.07 -18.58
CA SER A 648 51.40 -3.11 -17.98
C SER A 648 52.39 -2.61 -19.01
N LYS A 649 53.20 -1.60 -18.70
CA LYS A 649 54.06 -0.95 -19.70
C LYS A 649 55.42 -0.55 -19.13
N VAL A 650 56.41 -0.47 -20.00
CA VAL A 650 57.69 0.16 -19.69
C VAL A 650 57.49 1.69 -19.62
N PRO A 651 57.89 2.37 -18.53
CA PRO A 651 57.79 3.82 -18.44
C PRO A 651 58.48 4.53 -19.62
N LEU A 652 57.92 5.64 -20.08
CA LEU A 652 58.32 6.41 -21.28
C LEU A 652 58.11 5.65 -22.61
N LEU A 653 58.73 4.48 -22.78
CA LEU A 653 58.73 3.74 -24.05
C LEU A 653 57.33 3.20 -24.42
N GLY A 654 56.52 2.81 -23.43
CA GLY A 654 55.16 2.30 -23.65
C GLY A 654 54.14 3.35 -24.11
N ASP A 655 54.48 4.64 -24.03
CA ASP A 655 53.60 5.75 -24.39
C ASP A 655 53.97 6.43 -25.72
N VAL A 656 55.02 5.95 -26.40
CA VAL A 656 55.43 6.46 -27.72
C VAL A 656 54.32 6.15 -28.75
N PRO A 657 53.85 7.14 -29.53
CA PRO A 657 52.89 6.89 -30.60
C PRO A 657 53.42 5.84 -31.59
N LEU A 658 52.53 4.95 -32.06
CA LEU A 658 52.83 3.84 -32.99
C LEU A 658 53.72 2.73 -32.41
N LEU A 659 54.83 3.05 -31.76
CA LEU A 659 55.83 2.10 -31.26
C LEU A 659 55.59 1.62 -29.82
N GLY A 660 54.82 2.36 -29.02
CA GLY A 660 54.57 2.02 -27.61
C GLY A 660 53.85 0.68 -27.39
N PHE A 661 53.18 0.16 -28.42
CA PHE A 661 52.61 -1.19 -28.41
C PHE A 661 53.66 -2.30 -28.24
N LEU A 662 54.92 -2.06 -28.62
CA LEU A 662 56.03 -3.01 -28.46
C LEU A 662 56.58 -3.08 -27.02
N PHE A 663 56.14 -2.16 -26.17
CA PHE A 663 56.67 -1.95 -24.82
C PHE A 663 55.56 -2.04 -23.75
N ARG A 664 54.43 -2.66 -24.09
CA ARG A 664 53.29 -2.82 -23.19
C ARG A 664 52.53 -4.12 -23.45
N ASN A 665 51.99 -4.69 -22.37
CA ASN A 665 50.86 -5.61 -22.41
C ASN A 665 49.56 -4.79 -22.24
N SER A 666 48.54 -5.10 -23.05
CA SER A 666 47.19 -4.57 -22.87
C SER A 666 46.17 -5.70 -22.84
N SER A 667 45.42 -5.76 -21.75
CA SER A 667 44.32 -6.70 -21.55
C SER A 667 42.98 -5.95 -21.46
N LYS A 668 41.95 -6.52 -22.09
CA LYS A 668 40.57 -6.05 -22.01
C LYS A 668 39.64 -7.25 -21.86
N SER A 669 38.81 -7.23 -20.83
CA SER A 669 37.75 -8.21 -20.58
C SER A 669 36.42 -7.49 -20.46
N ASP A 670 35.36 -8.01 -21.07
CA ASP A 670 33.99 -7.51 -21.00
C ASP A 670 33.06 -8.71 -20.86
N THR A 671 32.45 -8.86 -19.69
CA THR A 671 31.51 -9.93 -19.37
C THR A 671 30.14 -9.34 -19.14
N LYS A 672 29.14 -9.84 -19.85
CA LYS A 672 27.73 -9.46 -19.71
C LYS A 672 26.90 -10.67 -19.30
N ARG A 673 26.04 -10.48 -18.32
CA ARG A 673 25.08 -11.48 -17.85
C ARG A 673 23.71 -10.85 -17.75
N GLU A 674 22.72 -11.49 -18.34
CA GLU A 674 21.33 -11.05 -18.32
C GLU A 674 20.44 -12.21 -17.85
N LEU A 675 19.61 -11.94 -16.84
CA LEU A 675 18.60 -12.85 -16.32
C LEU A 675 17.24 -12.21 -16.55
N LEU A 676 16.31 -12.92 -17.17
CA LEU A 676 14.92 -12.50 -17.33
C LEU A 676 13.98 -13.62 -16.87
N ILE A 677 12.92 -13.25 -16.14
CA ILE A 677 11.90 -14.19 -15.66
C ILE A 677 10.55 -13.77 -16.22
N PHE A 678 9.92 -14.68 -16.95
CA PHE A 678 8.60 -14.52 -17.54
C PHE A 678 7.62 -15.46 -16.87
N VAL A 679 6.35 -15.08 -16.78
CA VAL A 679 5.27 -15.98 -16.37
C VAL A 679 4.06 -15.82 -17.27
N THR A 680 3.37 -16.94 -17.51
CA THR A 680 2.15 -17.03 -18.31
C THR A 680 1.14 -17.92 -17.58
N PRO A 681 0.07 -17.36 -16.98
CA PRO A 681 -1.03 -18.17 -16.47
C PRO A 681 -2.02 -18.50 -17.58
N LYS A 682 -2.63 -19.69 -17.53
CA LYS A 682 -3.71 -20.10 -18.43
C LYS A 682 -4.78 -20.83 -17.62
N VAL A 683 -5.97 -20.23 -17.52
CA VAL A 683 -7.13 -20.88 -16.91
C VAL A 683 -7.59 -22.02 -17.81
N LEU A 684 -7.68 -23.22 -17.26
CA LEU A 684 -8.16 -24.40 -17.97
C LEU A 684 -9.69 -24.40 -17.92
N GLN A 685 -10.32 -24.46 -19.10
CA GLN A 685 -11.75 -24.69 -19.23
C GLN A 685 -11.99 -26.20 -19.36
N ASP A 686 -13.10 -26.68 -18.79
CA ASP A 686 -13.46 -28.10 -18.81
C ASP A 686 -13.45 -28.64 -20.25
N GLY A 687 -12.63 -29.66 -20.51
CA GLY A 687 -12.51 -30.33 -21.81
C GLY A 687 -11.18 -30.15 -22.57
N LEU A 688 -10.25 -29.31 -22.10
CA LEU A 688 -8.93 -29.16 -22.73
C LEU A 688 -7.97 -30.29 -22.33
N LYS A 689 -7.80 -31.26 -23.23
CA LYS A 689 -6.70 -32.23 -23.16
C LYS A 689 -5.37 -31.50 -23.31
N VAL A 690 -4.52 -31.58 -22.29
CA VAL A 690 -3.12 -31.19 -22.38
C VAL A 690 -2.43 -32.29 -23.20
N ASN A 691 -2.10 -31.98 -24.46
CA ASN A 691 -1.21 -32.82 -25.27
C ASN A 691 0.23 -32.31 -25.13
#